data_AF-M7B6A4-F1
#
_entry.id   AF-M7B6A4-F1
#
_cell.length_a   1.000
_cell.length_b   1.000
_cell.length_c   1.000
_cell.angle_alpha   90.00
_cell.angle_beta   90.00
_cell.angle_gamma   90.00
#
_symmetry.space_group_name_H-M   'P 1'
#
loop_
_entity.id
_entity.type
_entity.pdbx_description
1 polymer ?
#
loop_
_entity_poly.entity_id
_entity_poly.type
_entity_poly.pdbx_seq_one_letter_code
_entity_poly.pdbx_strand_id
1 'polypeptide(L)'
;MGRLKFLKIETRLPFVRFRVAAALVCWFTKPTDEVTATNSHEKVKKAFMAEMKAENIKQFLYNFTQRPHLAGTDENLRLAQQIQGQWKEFGLDSVELAHYDVLLSYPNETNPNYISIIDEHGNEIFNTSLFEPPPPGYETVTDVVPPYSAFSAQGVPEGELVYVNYGRTEDFFKLEREMGINCTGKIVIARYGKIFRGNKVKNAELVGAKGVILYSDPADYCAPGVDPFPNGWNLPGGGAQRGNVLNLNGAGDPLTPGYPAKEYTYRYEEARAVGLPKLPVHPIGYNDAEKLLRKVKMHIHSSNKVTRIYNVIGTIRGATEPDRYVILGGHRDSWVFGGIDPQSGAAVVHEIVRSYGKLKKEGWRPRRTMIFASWDAEEFGLLGSTEWAEENAKLLQARGVAYINADSSVEGNYTLRIDCTPLMYSLVYSLTKEIPSPDEGFKGKSLYESWYEKNPSTEYKDVPRINKLGSGNDSEVFFQRLGIASGRARYSKNWRVEKYSGYPVYHSVYETYEIVERFYDPTFKNHLTVAQVRGGLVFELADSVVLPFDCRDYAEALRNYAQVIYNLSKNHQMELMTYSVSFDSLFSAAKNFTDAAIDFHRRLQQVDINNPIAVRSSNDQLMFLERAFIDPLGLPGRPFYRHIIFAPSSHNKYAGESFPGIYDAMFDIGNKADQRKAWEEVKRQISIAAFTVQAAAGTLKDLA
;
A
#
# COMPACT_ATOMS: atom_id res chain seq x y z
N MET A 1 -40.35 52.99 -64.13
CA MET A 1 -40.86 51.63 -64.46
C MET A 1 -40.81 50.81 -63.17
N GLY A 2 -41.72 49.90 -62.82
CA GLY A 2 -43.02 49.55 -63.38
C GLY A 2 -43.67 48.40 -62.60
N ARG A 3 -44.85 48.65 -62.00
CA ARG A 3 -46.09 47.82 -61.92
C ARG A 3 -45.95 46.28 -61.88
N LEU A 4 -46.69 45.51 -61.07
CA LEU A 4 -47.91 45.70 -60.24
C LEU A 4 -47.84 44.66 -59.07
N LYS A 5 -48.79 44.26 -58.21
CA LYS A 5 -50.23 44.44 -57.89
C LYS A 5 -50.37 43.96 -56.40
N PHE A 6 -50.91 44.59 -55.35
CA PHE A 6 -52.00 45.55 -55.07
C PHE A 6 -53.43 44.94 -54.96
N LEU A 7 -54.20 45.45 -53.97
CA LEU A 7 -55.59 45.13 -53.53
C LEU A 7 -55.77 43.95 -52.55
N LYS A 8 -56.64 44.02 -51.52
CA LYS A 8 -57.32 45.12 -50.76
C LYS A 8 -57.94 44.50 -49.45
N ILE A 9 -58.03 45.17 -48.28
CA ILE A 9 -59.16 46.01 -47.74
C ILE A 9 -60.51 45.23 -47.62
N GLU A 10 -61.44 45.39 -46.66
CA GLU A 10 -61.93 46.45 -45.71
C GLU A 10 -62.44 45.74 -44.40
N THR A 11 -62.67 46.24 -43.15
CA THR A 11 -62.52 47.56 -42.45
C THR A 11 -62.69 47.43 -40.90
N ARG A 12 -62.42 48.54 -40.17
CA ARG A 12 -63.12 49.08 -38.94
C ARG A 12 -62.85 48.55 -37.50
N LEU A 13 -62.26 49.48 -36.73
CA LEU A 13 -62.25 49.72 -35.27
C LEU A 13 -63.68 50.04 -34.70
N PRO A 14 -63.92 50.34 -33.38
CA PRO A 14 -62.98 50.72 -32.28
C PRO A 14 -63.24 50.19 -30.84
N PHE A 15 -62.33 50.63 -29.93
CA PHE A 15 -62.57 51.11 -28.53
C PHE A 15 -62.15 50.32 -27.26
N VAL A 16 -61.33 51.01 -26.44
CA VAL A 16 -61.01 50.93 -24.99
C VAL A 16 -60.75 49.56 -24.30
N ARG A 17 -59.49 49.29 -23.90
CA ARG A 17 -59.01 49.32 -22.49
C ARG A 17 -57.51 48.99 -22.36
N PHE A 18 -56.95 49.23 -21.17
CA PHE A 18 -55.53 49.09 -20.82
C PHE A 18 -54.95 47.70 -21.14
N ARG A 19 -53.65 47.65 -21.49
CA ARG A 19 -52.80 46.46 -21.36
C ARG A 19 -51.61 46.73 -20.44
N VAL A 20 -51.63 46.08 -19.28
CA VAL A 20 -50.49 45.83 -18.40
C VAL A 20 -50.51 44.32 -18.10
N ALA A 21 -49.34 43.74 -17.79
CA ALA A 21 -49.13 42.32 -17.50
C ALA A 21 -49.40 41.33 -18.65
N ALA A 22 -48.33 40.91 -19.31
CA ALA A 22 -48.27 39.71 -20.16
C ALA A 22 -46.89 39.02 -20.03
N ALA A 23 -46.40 38.91 -18.78
CA ALA A 23 -45.08 38.37 -18.46
C ALA A 23 -45.18 37.37 -17.30
N LEU A 24 -45.92 36.26 -17.50
CA LEU A 24 -46.12 35.23 -16.45
C LEU A 24 -46.58 33.83 -16.95
N VAL A 25 -46.11 33.36 -18.11
CA VAL A 25 -46.22 31.92 -18.50
C VAL A 25 -44.97 31.48 -19.27
N CYS A 26 -43.87 31.19 -18.55
CA CYS A 26 -42.72 30.40 -19.05
C CYS A 26 -41.68 30.10 -17.93
N TRP A 27 -42.13 29.79 -16.70
CA TRP A 27 -41.22 29.69 -15.54
C TRP A 27 -41.56 28.55 -14.57
N PHE A 28 -41.91 27.37 -15.11
CA PHE A 28 -42.11 26.14 -14.33
C PHE A 28 -41.47 24.89 -14.98
N THR A 29 -40.17 24.98 -15.25
CA THR A 29 -39.27 23.83 -15.37
C THR A 29 -38.03 24.12 -14.51
N LYS A 30 -37.93 23.48 -13.33
CA LYS A 30 -36.81 23.63 -12.39
C LYS A 30 -35.75 22.53 -12.61
N PRO A 31 -34.55 22.86 -13.10
CA PRO A 31 -33.33 22.09 -12.85
C PRO A 31 -32.59 22.70 -11.65
N THR A 32 -33.29 22.92 -10.52
CA THR A 32 -32.68 23.60 -9.36
C THR A 32 -31.93 22.65 -8.44
N ASP A 33 -32.42 21.42 -8.28
CA ASP A 33 -32.10 20.62 -7.10
C ASP A 33 -30.75 19.89 -7.28
N GLU A 34 -30.50 19.38 -8.49
CA GLU A 34 -29.19 18.83 -8.94
C GLU A 34 -28.06 19.88 -8.88
N VAL A 35 -28.31 21.09 -9.40
CA VAL A 35 -27.33 22.19 -9.38
C VAL A 35 -27.02 22.61 -7.94
N THR A 36 -28.02 22.64 -7.04
CA THR A 36 -27.77 22.95 -5.62
C THR A 36 -27.08 21.82 -4.86
N ALA A 37 -27.37 20.55 -5.16
CA ALA A 37 -26.72 19.41 -4.52
C ALA A 37 -25.23 19.34 -4.90
N THR A 38 -24.91 19.44 -6.19
CA THR A 38 -23.52 19.42 -6.70
C THR A 38 -22.70 20.58 -6.13
N ASN A 39 -23.27 21.80 -6.11
CA ASN A 39 -22.62 22.97 -5.52
C ASN A 39 -22.45 22.86 -3.98
N SER A 40 -23.33 22.10 -3.30
CA SER A 40 -23.19 21.80 -1.87
C SER A 40 -22.02 20.85 -1.59
N HIS A 41 -21.95 19.71 -2.29
CA HIS A 41 -20.88 18.72 -2.12
C HIS A 41 -19.50 19.33 -2.43
N GLU A 42 -19.38 20.07 -3.54
CA GLU A 42 -18.16 20.82 -3.90
C GLU A 42 -17.74 21.85 -2.84
N LYS A 43 -18.70 22.55 -2.23
CA LYS A 43 -18.44 23.51 -1.15
C LYS A 43 -17.94 22.82 0.12
N VAL A 44 -18.51 21.67 0.48
CA VAL A 44 -18.09 20.88 1.64
C VAL A 44 -16.69 20.27 1.41
N LYS A 45 -16.42 19.71 0.22
CA LYS A 45 -15.08 19.24 -0.18
C LYS A 45 -14.04 20.34 -0.01
N LYS A 46 -14.32 21.56 -0.49
CA LYS A 46 -13.42 22.71 -0.37
C LYS A 46 -13.24 23.20 1.07
N ALA A 47 -14.28 23.15 1.91
CA ALA A 47 -14.16 23.43 3.33
C ALA A 47 -13.24 22.41 4.05
N PHE A 48 -13.44 21.11 3.82
CA PHE A 48 -12.58 20.04 4.33
C PHE A 48 -11.11 20.19 3.91
N MET A 49 -10.87 20.47 2.63
CA MET A 49 -9.51 20.64 2.08
C MET A 49 -8.79 21.88 2.62
N ALA A 50 -9.53 22.98 2.79
CA ALA A 50 -8.99 24.24 3.30
C ALA A 50 -8.79 24.23 4.83
N GLU A 51 -9.49 23.35 5.55
CA GLU A 51 -9.37 23.22 7.01
C GLU A 51 -8.05 22.55 7.44
N MET A 52 -7.51 21.64 6.63
CA MET A 52 -6.24 20.96 6.94
C MET A 52 -5.05 21.93 6.94
N LYS A 53 -4.15 21.84 7.93
CA LYS A 53 -2.99 22.73 8.11
C LYS A 53 -1.67 21.96 8.21
N ALA A 54 -0.65 22.44 7.51
CA ALA A 54 0.73 21.94 7.60
C ALA A 54 1.27 21.98 9.05
N GLU A 55 1.01 23.06 9.78
CA GLU A 55 1.50 23.24 11.16
C GLU A 55 0.91 22.23 12.15
N ASN A 56 -0.36 21.83 11.95
CA ASN A 56 -0.98 20.78 12.77
C ASN A 56 -0.28 19.44 12.52
N ILE A 57 0.00 19.10 11.26
CA ILE A 57 0.72 17.87 10.90
C ILE A 57 2.14 17.88 11.46
N LYS A 58 2.82 19.03 11.42
CA LYS A 58 4.13 19.24 12.05
C LYS A 58 4.09 18.97 13.56
N GLN A 59 3.11 19.54 14.27
CA GLN A 59 2.94 19.33 15.70
C GLN A 59 2.55 17.89 16.06
N PHE A 60 1.69 17.23 15.27
CA PHE A 60 1.36 15.82 15.48
C PHE A 60 2.57 14.91 15.25
N LEU A 61 3.35 15.15 14.18
CA LEU A 61 4.58 14.39 13.93
C LEU A 61 5.58 14.56 15.07
N TYR A 62 5.82 15.80 15.52
CA TYR A 62 6.68 16.07 16.67
C TYR A 62 6.22 15.29 17.90
N ASN A 63 4.93 15.38 18.26
CA ASN A 63 4.37 14.72 19.44
C ASN A 63 4.51 13.19 19.39
N PHE A 64 4.33 12.56 18.23
CA PHE A 64 4.34 11.09 18.10
C PHE A 64 5.74 10.47 17.99
N THR A 65 6.79 11.27 17.84
CA THR A 65 8.17 10.81 17.57
C THR A 65 9.14 10.99 18.76
N GLN A 66 8.67 11.54 19.89
CA GLN A 66 9.53 11.83 21.05
C GLN A 66 10.04 10.58 21.81
N ARG A 67 9.49 9.39 21.53
CA ARG A 67 9.83 8.13 22.20
C ARG A 67 9.81 6.95 21.23
N PRO A 68 10.58 5.88 21.50
CA PRO A 68 10.43 4.62 20.79
C PRO A 68 9.04 4.00 21.02
N HIS A 69 8.33 3.61 19.96
CA HIS A 69 6.96 3.07 20.04
C HIS A 69 6.81 1.73 19.32
N LEU A 70 7.73 0.81 19.60
CA LEU A 70 7.73 -0.56 19.07
C LEU A 70 6.42 -1.31 19.40
N ALA A 71 5.94 -2.14 18.48
CA ALA A 71 4.72 -2.92 18.64
C ALA A 71 4.71 -3.72 19.95
N GLY A 72 3.55 -3.78 20.62
CA GLY A 72 3.37 -4.47 21.90
C GLY A 72 4.03 -3.83 23.13
N THR A 73 4.66 -2.65 23.01
CA THR A 73 5.22 -1.92 24.16
C THR A 73 4.21 -0.99 24.86
N ASP A 74 4.48 -0.67 26.13
CA ASP A 74 3.70 0.29 26.92
C ASP A 74 3.58 1.67 26.25
N GLU A 75 4.64 2.17 25.61
CA GLU A 75 4.62 3.50 24.97
C GLU A 75 3.75 3.52 23.72
N ASN A 76 3.80 2.45 22.91
CA ASN A 76 2.90 2.29 21.77
C ASN A 76 1.43 2.15 22.22
N LEU A 77 1.15 1.53 23.39
CA LEU A 77 -0.18 1.52 24.00
C LEU A 77 -0.59 2.92 24.51
N ARG A 78 0.32 3.71 25.10
CA ARG A 78 0.03 5.11 25.47
C ARG A 78 -0.31 5.95 24.24
N LEU A 79 0.42 5.79 23.14
CA LEU A 79 0.14 6.47 21.87
C LEU A 79 -1.21 6.03 21.28
N ALA A 80 -1.56 4.75 21.36
CA ALA A 80 -2.89 4.25 20.98
C ALA A 80 -4.01 4.90 21.83
N GLN A 81 -3.83 4.99 23.15
CA GLN A 81 -4.77 5.63 24.06
C GLN A 81 -4.89 7.15 23.81
N GLN A 82 -3.78 7.82 23.52
CA GLN A 82 -3.75 9.23 23.15
C GLN A 82 -4.55 9.48 21.86
N ILE A 83 -4.29 8.70 20.81
CA ILE A 83 -5.03 8.79 19.53
C ILE A 83 -6.52 8.49 19.76
N GLN A 84 -6.86 7.50 20.60
CA GLN A 84 -8.24 7.20 20.97
C GLN A 84 -8.93 8.39 21.66
N GLY A 85 -8.23 9.09 22.56
CA GLY A 85 -8.73 10.29 23.24
C GLY A 85 -8.93 11.46 22.28
N GLN A 86 -7.92 11.79 21.48
CA GLN A 86 -7.96 12.89 20.51
C GLN A 86 -9.04 12.67 19.45
N TRP A 87 -9.24 11.46 18.94
CA TRP A 87 -10.32 11.17 17.99
C TRP A 87 -11.74 11.29 18.58
N LYS A 88 -11.91 10.99 19.89
CA LYS A 88 -13.16 11.28 20.61
C LYS A 88 -13.38 12.79 20.73
N GLU A 89 -12.34 13.55 21.07
CA GLU A 89 -12.39 15.02 21.16
C GLU A 89 -12.69 15.66 19.79
N PHE A 90 -12.08 15.18 18.71
CA PHE A 90 -12.34 15.64 17.34
C PHE A 90 -13.79 15.41 16.95
N GLY A 91 -14.42 14.34 17.44
CA GLY A 91 -15.87 14.16 17.46
C GLY A 91 -16.39 12.93 16.71
N LEU A 92 -15.59 11.86 16.54
CA LEU A 92 -16.06 10.60 15.95
C LEU A 92 -17.27 10.01 16.72
N ASP A 93 -18.13 9.21 16.06
CA ASP A 93 -19.32 8.62 16.73
C ASP A 93 -18.93 7.52 17.72
N SER A 94 -17.88 6.76 17.41
CA SER A 94 -17.24 5.79 18.31
C SER A 94 -15.74 5.77 18.07
N VAL A 95 -14.96 5.48 19.12
CA VAL A 95 -13.52 5.20 19.03
C VAL A 95 -13.12 4.15 20.06
N GLU A 96 -12.66 3.00 19.58
CA GLU A 96 -12.45 1.77 20.37
C GLU A 96 -11.02 1.23 20.16
N LEU A 97 -10.54 0.40 21.10
CA LEU A 97 -9.28 -0.32 20.98
C LEU A 97 -9.57 -1.79 20.65
N ALA A 98 -9.34 -2.19 19.39
CA ALA A 98 -9.45 -3.58 18.97
C ALA A 98 -8.11 -4.28 19.19
N HIS A 99 -8.08 -5.28 20.06
CA HIS A 99 -6.87 -5.96 20.49
C HIS A 99 -6.82 -7.45 20.10
N TYR A 100 -5.59 -7.93 19.98
CA TYR A 100 -5.21 -9.29 19.58
C TYR A 100 -3.94 -9.69 20.34
N ASP A 101 -3.77 -10.98 20.65
CA ASP A 101 -2.56 -11.52 21.28
C ASP A 101 -1.77 -12.32 20.23
N VAL A 102 -0.86 -11.63 19.54
CA VAL A 102 -0.11 -12.13 18.37
C VAL A 102 1.32 -12.50 18.74
N LEU A 103 1.97 -13.37 17.96
CA LEU A 103 3.38 -13.68 18.11
C LEU A 103 4.22 -12.48 17.62
N LEU A 104 4.89 -11.80 18.55
CA LEU A 104 5.95 -10.83 18.27
C LEU A 104 7.31 -11.45 18.59
N SER A 105 8.40 -10.71 18.35
CA SER A 105 9.78 -11.17 18.53
C SER A 105 10.63 -10.04 19.07
N TYR A 106 11.56 -10.30 19.98
CA TYR A 106 12.42 -9.26 20.57
C TYR A 106 13.85 -9.77 20.83
N PRO A 107 14.89 -8.92 20.78
CA PRO A 107 16.24 -9.29 21.21
C PRO A 107 16.29 -9.52 22.73
N ASN A 108 17.24 -10.34 23.19
CA ASN A 108 17.47 -10.56 24.62
C ASN A 108 18.42 -9.50 25.19
N GLU A 109 17.91 -8.66 26.09
CA GLU A 109 18.68 -7.58 26.76
C GLU A 109 19.92 -8.10 27.52
N THR A 110 19.83 -9.30 28.11
CA THR A 110 20.89 -9.91 28.92
C THR A 110 21.94 -10.68 28.13
N ASN A 111 21.64 -11.00 26.86
CA ASN A 111 22.53 -11.73 25.96
C ASN A 111 22.36 -11.16 24.55
N PRO A 112 23.02 -10.01 24.24
CA PRO A 112 22.74 -9.23 23.05
C PRO A 112 23.16 -9.98 21.77
N ASN A 113 22.50 -9.64 20.66
CA ASN A 113 22.83 -10.19 19.36
C ASN A 113 24.11 -9.54 18.80
N TYR A 114 25.02 -10.33 18.20
CA TYR A 114 26.17 -9.81 17.47
C TYR A 114 26.73 -10.81 16.44
N ILE A 115 27.74 -10.38 15.68
CA ILE A 115 28.56 -11.21 14.80
C ILE A 115 30.03 -11.01 15.20
N SER A 116 30.80 -12.10 15.24
CA SER A 116 32.25 -12.08 15.46
C SER A 116 33.01 -12.66 14.26
N ILE A 117 34.20 -12.13 13.98
CA ILE A 117 35.19 -12.76 13.09
C ILE A 117 36.04 -13.71 13.94
N ILE A 118 36.20 -14.94 13.47
CA ILE A 118 36.92 -16.01 14.17
C ILE A 118 38.26 -16.30 13.48
N ASP A 119 39.33 -16.44 14.26
CA ASP A 119 40.66 -16.84 13.77
C ASP A 119 40.79 -18.36 13.53
N GLU A 120 42.00 -18.82 13.22
CA GLU A 120 42.31 -20.24 13.00
C GLU A 120 42.34 -21.07 14.31
N HIS A 121 42.32 -20.42 15.47
CA HIS A 121 42.37 -21.03 16.80
C HIS A 121 41.00 -21.02 17.51
N GLY A 122 40.02 -20.28 16.99
CA GLY A 122 38.67 -20.15 17.56
C GLY A 122 38.44 -18.87 18.37
N ASN A 123 39.39 -17.92 18.37
CA ASN A 123 39.26 -16.65 19.09
C ASN A 123 38.43 -15.63 18.31
N GLU A 124 37.67 -14.80 19.03
CA GLU A 124 37.02 -13.62 18.46
C GLU A 124 38.05 -12.49 18.29
N ILE A 125 38.26 -12.04 17.04
CA ILE A 125 39.24 -10.97 16.73
C ILE A 125 38.60 -9.64 16.32
N PHE A 126 37.29 -9.63 16.08
CA PHE A 126 36.48 -8.43 15.86
C PHE A 126 35.01 -8.80 16.09
N ASN A 127 34.28 -7.97 16.86
CA ASN A 127 32.84 -8.11 17.10
C ASN A 127 32.09 -6.88 16.60
N THR A 128 30.92 -7.07 16.00
CA THR A 128 30.08 -5.99 15.48
C THR A 128 29.46 -5.14 16.59
N SER A 129 29.04 -3.93 16.22
CA SER A 129 28.34 -2.99 17.10
C SER A 129 27.06 -3.61 17.67
N LEU A 130 26.88 -3.55 18.99
CA LEU A 130 25.67 -4.06 19.68
C LEU A 130 24.45 -3.12 19.54
N PHE A 131 24.72 -1.83 19.34
CA PHE A 131 23.74 -0.75 19.26
C PHE A 131 24.20 0.27 18.20
N GLU A 132 23.25 1.02 17.63
CA GLU A 132 23.59 2.20 16.83
C GLU A 132 23.98 3.37 17.74
N PRO A 133 24.94 4.23 17.34
CA PRO A 133 25.19 5.49 18.04
C PRO A 133 23.91 6.36 18.09
N PRO A 134 23.47 6.86 19.26
CA PRO A 134 22.21 7.59 19.37
C PRO A 134 22.22 8.90 18.55
N PRO A 135 21.08 9.30 17.95
CA PRO A 135 20.97 10.57 17.25
C PRO A 135 21.04 11.75 18.23
N PRO A 136 21.57 12.92 17.81
CA PRO A 136 21.69 14.07 18.69
C PRO A 136 20.34 14.53 19.27
N GLY A 137 20.31 14.79 20.58
CA GLY A 137 19.10 15.13 21.34
C GLY A 137 18.37 13.92 21.96
N TYR A 138 18.73 12.69 21.57
CA TYR A 138 18.11 11.45 22.06
C TYR A 138 19.06 10.63 22.96
N GLU A 139 20.17 11.23 23.43
CA GLU A 139 21.21 10.55 24.24
C GLU A 139 20.72 10.08 25.62
N THR A 140 19.52 10.49 26.03
CA THR A 140 18.85 10.08 27.29
C THR A 140 17.70 9.10 27.08
N VAL A 141 17.48 8.64 25.84
CA VAL A 141 16.47 7.62 25.49
C VAL A 141 17.09 6.23 25.66
N THR A 142 16.57 5.44 26.60
CA THR A 142 17.15 4.14 26.99
C THR A 142 16.38 2.93 26.47
N ASP A 143 15.22 3.18 25.87
CA ASP A 143 14.22 2.22 25.35
C ASP A 143 14.37 1.95 23.84
N VAL A 144 15.49 2.35 23.23
CA VAL A 144 15.83 2.04 21.83
C VAL A 144 16.21 0.56 21.70
N VAL A 145 15.38 -0.22 21.00
CA VAL A 145 15.67 -1.63 20.69
C VAL A 145 16.94 -1.74 19.83
N PRO A 146 17.92 -2.61 20.15
CA PRO A 146 19.11 -2.79 19.32
C PRO A 146 18.75 -3.31 17.91
N PRO A 147 19.63 -3.17 16.91
CA PRO A 147 19.40 -3.75 15.58
C PRO A 147 19.20 -5.28 15.63
N TYR A 148 18.12 -5.76 15.03
CA TYR A 148 17.84 -7.18 14.88
C TYR A 148 16.90 -7.45 13.70
N SER A 149 16.88 -8.70 13.25
CA SER A 149 15.87 -9.21 12.33
C SER A 149 14.80 -9.93 13.17
N ALA A 150 13.61 -9.36 13.26
CA ALA A 150 12.53 -9.95 14.05
C ALA A 150 12.11 -11.31 13.46
N PHE A 151 11.83 -12.25 14.35
CA PHE A 151 11.57 -13.68 14.08
C PHE A 151 12.76 -14.50 13.59
N SER A 152 13.98 -13.97 13.60
CA SER A 152 15.20 -14.78 13.40
C SER A 152 15.21 -16.00 14.33
N ALA A 153 15.60 -17.16 13.82
CA ALA A 153 15.90 -18.31 14.67
C ALA A 153 17.08 -18.00 15.61
N GLN A 154 17.09 -18.62 16.78
CA GLN A 154 18.23 -18.58 17.71
C GLN A 154 19.37 -19.47 17.20
N GLY A 155 20.61 -19.12 17.54
CA GLY A 155 21.75 -19.99 17.29
C GLY A 155 23.10 -19.29 17.37
N VAL A 156 24.15 -20.10 17.42
CA VAL A 156 25.56 -19.66 17.38
C VAL A 156 26.34 -20.24 16.17
N PRO A 157 25.85 -20.12 14.92
CA PRO A 157 26.48 -20.75 13.77
C PRO A 157 27.82 -20.10 13.44
N GLU A 158 28.84 -20.92 13.19
CA GLU A 158 30.20 -20.52 12.80
C GLU A 158 30.54 -21.07 11.41
N GLY A 159 31.00 -20.25 10.47
CA GLY A 159 31.32 -20.70 9.12
C GLY A 159 32.01 -19.67 8.23
N GLU A 160 32.48 -20.13 7.08
CA GLU A 160 32.96 -19.27 6.00
C GLU A 160 31.84 -18.37 5.47
N LEU A 161 32.24 -17.17 5.06
CA LEU A 161 31.35 -16.12 4.58
C LEU A 161 31.27 -16.12 3.05
N VAL A 162 30.06 -16.06 2.50
CA VAL A 162 29.82 -15.94 1.05
C VAL A 162 29.00 -14.67 0.78
N TYR A 163 29.51 -13.78 -0.07
CA TYR A 163 28.75 -12.61 -0.54
C TYR A 163 27.75 -13.01 -1.62
N VAL A 164 26.46 -12.73 -1.40
CA VAL A 164 25.36 -13.17 -2.28
C VAL A 164 24.60 -12.02 -2.94
N ASN A 165 25.28 -10.88 -3.14
CA ASN A 165 24.71 -9.66 -3.73
C ASN A 165 23.42 -9.24 -2.99
N TYR A 166 22.25 -9.26 -3.63
CA TYR A 166 20.98 -8.91 -3.00
C TYR A 166 20.22 -10.12 -2.44
N GLY A 167 20.76 -11.34 -2.50
CA GLY A 167 20.09 -12.57 -2.07
C GLY A 167 18.85 -12.93 -2.89
N ARG A 168 18.77 -12.47 -4.14
CA ARG A 168 17.65 -12.77 -5.05
C ARG A 168 17.79 -14.16 -5.64
N THR A 169 16.70 -14.71 -6.19
CA THR A 169 16.69 -16.03 -6.83
C THR A 169 17.78 -16.13 -7.90
N GLU A 170 17.91 -15.09 -8.72
CA GLU A 170 18.92 -14.96 -9.77
C GLU A 170 20.35 -14.74 -9.25
N ASP A 171 20.54 -14.19 -8.04
CA ASP A 171 21.87 -14.07 -7.43
C ASP A 171 22.37 -15.47 -7.01
N PHE A 172 21.50 -16.26 -6.38
CA PHE A 172 21.82 -17.64 -5.98
C PHE A 172 21.96 -18.59 -7.19
N PHE A 173 21.11 -18.46 -8.21
CA PHE A 173 21.27 -19.21 -9.46
C PHE A 173 22.61 -18.89 -10.15
N LYS A 174 23.06 -17.63 -10.13
CA LYS A 174 24.38 -17.26 -10.69
C LYS A 174 25.52 -17.91 -9.90
N LEU A 175 25.46 -17.86 -8.57
CA LEU A 175 26.48 -18.48 -7.70
C LEU A 175 26.61 -19.98 -7.96
N GLU A 176 25.49 -20.70 -8.00
CA GLU A 176 25.45 -22.15 -8.22
C GLU A 176 25.80 -22.52 -9.67
N ARG A 177 25.06 -21.97 -10.65
CA ARG A 177 25.03 -22.45 -12.04
C ARG A 177 26.13 -21.83 -12.93
N GLU A 178 26.64 -20.65 -12.61
CA GLU A 178 27.69 -19.97 -13.38
C GLU A 178 29.04 -19.89 -12.66
N MET A 179 29.04 -19.77 -11.33
CA MET A 179 30.26 -19.52 -10.55
C MET A 179 30.76 -20.74 -9.75
N GLY A 180 29.97 -21.82 -9.64
CA GLY A 180 30.34 -23.04 -8.91
C GLY A 180 30.42 -22.87 -7.39
N ILE A 181 29.83 -21.81 -6.82
CA ILE A 181 29.91 -21.48 -5.39
C ILE A 181 28.74 -22.13 -4.64
N ASN A 182 29.06 -23.14 -3.82
CA ASN A 182 28.08 -23.82 -2.98
C ASN A 182 27.91 -23.10 -1.62
N CYS A 183 26.68 -22.65 -1.34
CA CYS A 183 26.31 -21.98 -0.08
C CYS A 183 25.98 -22.94 1.08
N THR A 184 25.94 -24.26 0.83
CA THR A 184 25.59 -25.27 1.84
C THR A 184 26.53 -25.19 3.05
N GLY A 185 25.97 -25.00 4.24
CA GLY A 185 26.73 -24.89 5.49
C GLY A 185 27.60 -23.64 5.62
N LYS A 186 27.46 -22.66 4.73
CA LYS A 186 28.11 -21.35 4.79
C LYS A 186 27.21 -20.33 5.50
N ILE A 187 27.79 -19.23 5.94
CA ILE A 187 27.04 -18.02 6.33
C ILE A 187 27.06 -17.09 5.12
N VAL A 188 25.91 -16.55 4.74
CA VAL A 188 25.80 -15.66 3.58
C VAL A 188 25.64 -14.21 4.01
N ILE A 189 26.30 -13.28 3.32
CA ILE A 189 26.09 -11.84 3.50
C ILE A 189 25.44 -11.24 2.25
N ALA A 190 24.31 -10.57 2.45
CA ALA A 190 23.51 -9.94 1.40
C ALA A 190 23.26 -8.47 1.73
N ARG A 191 23.33 -7.61 0.72
CA ARG A 191 22.87 -6.22 0.88
C ARG A 191 21.35 -6.13 0.88
N TYR A 192 20.83 -5.19 1.64
CA TYR A 192 19.42 -4.77 1.58
C TYR A 192 19.06 -4.19 0.20
N GLY A 193 17.77 -3.93 -0.03
CA GLY A 193 17.26 -3.39 -1.28
C GLY A 193 16.87 -4.46 -2.33
N LYS A 194 16.28 -3.97 -3.43
CA LYS A 194 15.69 -4.70 -4.57
C LYS A 194 14.51 -5.64 -4.25
N ILE A 195 14.63 -6.51 -3.25
CA ILE A 195 13.60 -7.45 -2.80
C ILE A 195 13.38 -7.39 -1.28
N PHE A 196 12.18 -7.78 -0.83
CA PHE A 196 11.84 -7.89 0.60
C PHE A 196 12.82 -8.81 1.36
N ARG A 197 13.14 -8.45 2.61
CA ARG A 197 14.20 -9.09 3.40
C ARG A 197 13.93 -10.57 3.72
N GLY A 198 12.68 -10.95 4.01
CA GLY A 198 12.32 -12.37 4.18
C GLY A 198 12.40 -13.20 2.89
N ASN A 199 12.33 -12.61 1.70
CA ASN A 199 12.64 -13.34 0.45
C ASN A 199 14.14 -13.70 0.38
N LYS A 200 15.04 -12.81 0.82
CA LYS A 200 16.50 -13.07 0.89
C LYS A 200 16.80 -14.27 1.79
N VAL A 201 16.16 -14.30 2.96
CA VAL A 201 16.30 -15.37 3.96
C VAL A 201 15.75 -16.70 3.43
N LYS A 202 14.51 -16.73 2.90
CA LYS A 202 13.92 -17.89 2.22
C LYS A 202 14.84 -18.45 1.12
N ASN A 203 15.45 -17.58 0.32
CA ASN A 203 16.36 -18.01 -0.75
C ASN A 203 17.66 -18.61 -0.20
N ALA A 204 18.21 -18.05 0.88
CA ALA A 204 19.39 -18.58 1.56
C ALA A 204 19.14 -19.95 2.21
N GLU A 205 17.96 -20.17 2.79
CA GLU A 205 17.52 -21.48 3.30
C GLU A 205 17.45 -22.54 2.19
N LEU A 206 16.92 -22.18 1.02
CA LEU A 206 16.78 -23.09 -0.11
C LEU A 206 18.12 -23.56 -0.69
N VAL A 207 19.20 -22.79 -0.53
CA VAL A 207 20.59 -23.18 -0.89
C VAL A 207 21.40 -23.74 0.29
N GLY A 208 20.76 -24.06 1.41
CA GLY A 208 21.39 -24.71 2.56
C GLY A 208 22.34 -23.81 3.37
N ALA A 209 22.23 -22.49 3.28
CA ALA A 209 22.96 -21.59 4.18
C ALA A 209 22.54 -21.83 5.65
N LYS A 210 23.45 -21.58 6.60
CA LYS A 210 23.20 -21.79 8.04
C LYS A 210 23.09 -20.49 8.87
N GLY A 211 23.13 -19.35 8.19
CA GLY A 211 23.02 -18.02 8.79
C GLY A 211 23.06 -16.93 7.72
N VAL A 212 22.39 -15.81 7.95
CA VAL A 212 22.27 -14.70 7.00
C VAL A 212 22.63 -13.37 7.68
N ILE A 213 23.61 -12.67 7.11
CA ILE A 213 23.99 -11.31 7.49
C ILE A 213 23.38 -10.36 6.47
N LEU A 214 22.66 -9.33 6.93
CA LEU A 214 22.07 -8.29 6.09
C LEU A 214 22.76 -6.95 6.37
N TYR A 215 23.09 -6.17 5.33
CA TYR A 215 23.70 -4.86 5.53
C TYR A 215 23.17 -3.79 4.57
N SER A 216 23.17 -2.53 5.02
CA SER A 216 22.74 -1.37 4.22
C SER A 216 23.90 -0.80 3.42
N ASP A 217 24.16 -1.38 2.24
CA ASP A 217 25.23 -0.97 1.32
C ASP A 217 25.08 0.52 0.91
N PRO A 218 26.14 1.36 1.00
CA PRO A 218 26.09 2.75 0.57
C PRO A 218 25.65 2.96 -0.88
N ALA A 219 25.89 2.02 -1.78
CA ALA A 219 25.39 2.09 -3.17
C ALA A 219 23.86 2.00 -3.27
N ASP A 220 23.21 1.46 -2.23
CA ASP A 220 21.76 1.32 -2.11
C ASP A 220 21.14 2.20 -1.02
N TYR A 221 21.92 2.80 -0.11
CA TYR A 221 21.40 3.56 1.04
C TYR A 221 22.09 4.90 1.30
N CYS A 222 23.00 5.35 0.42
CA CYS A 222 23.56 6.71 0.46
C CYS A 222 23.39 7.43 -0.90
N ALA A 223 22.76 8.60 -0.88
CA ALA A 223 22.69 9.50 -2.02
C ALA A 223 24.05 10.17 -2.29
N PRO A 224 24.53 10.23 -3.55
CA PRO A 224 25.82 10.87 -3.87
C PRO A 224 25.85 12.36 -3.49
N GLY A 225 26.93 12.79 -2.84
CA GLY A 225 27.14 14.20 -2.47
C GLY A 225 26.33 14.70 -1.28
N VAL A 226 25.75 13.79 -0.48
CA VAL A 226 24.97 14.12 0.73
C VAL A 226 25.71 13.59 1.98
N ASP A 227 25.82 14.43 3.00
CA ASP A 227 26.41 14.02 4.29
C ASP A 227 25.51 13.03 5.04
N PRO A 228 26.08 12.12 5.86
CA PRO A 228 25.32 11.36 6.84
C PRO A 228 24.59 12.25 7.85
N PHE A 229 23.52 11.72 8.45
CA PHE A 229 22.89 12.33 9.62
C PHE A 229 23.91 12.48 10.76
N PRO A 230 23.95 13.60 11.51
CA PRO A 230 22.97 14.70 11.56
C PRO A 230 23.20 15.86 10.57
N ASN A 231 24.26 15.83 9.76
CA ASN A 231 24.64 16.95 8.90
C ASN A 231 23.86 16.96 7.57
N GLY A 232 23.61 15.77 7.01
CA GLY A 232 22.67 15.56 5.92
C GLY A 232 21.64 14.48 6.26
N TRP A 233 21.11 13.82 5.23
CA TRP A 233 20.04 12.82 5.34
C TRP A 233 20.45 11.40 4.91
N ASN A 234 21.75 11.16 4.70
CA ASN A 234 22.27 9.82 4.43
C ASN A 234 22.38 8.97 5.71
N LEU A 235 22.39 7.64 5.52
CA LEU A 235 22.60 6.68 6.59
C LEU A 235 24.03 6.80 7.15
N PRO A 236 24.22 6.99 8.46
CA PRO A 236 25.53 6.88 9.12
C PRO A 236 26.04 5.44 9.11
N GLY A 237 27.36 5.23 9.05
CA GLY A 237 27.93 3.90 8.85
C GLY A 237 27.77 2.89 10.00
N GLY A 238 27.40 3.34 11.20
CA GLY A 238 26.94 2.47 12.28
C GLY A 238 25.45 2.11 12.21
N GLY A 239 24.68 2.77 11.35
CA GLY A 239 23.23 2.61 11.21
C GLY A 239 22.83 1.31 10.53
N ALA A 240 21.85 0.62 11.11
CA ALA A 240 21.46 -0.74 10.72
C ALA A 240 19.93 -0.86 10.61
N GLN A 241 19.47 -1.23 9.41
CA GLN A 241 18.05 -1.39 9.08
C GLN A 241 17.46 -2.61 9.83
N ARG A 242 16.51 -2.36 10.74
CA ARG A 242 15.70 -3.42 11.38
C ARG A 242 14.62 -3.95 10.44
N GLY A 243 13.87 -4.97 10.87
CA GLY A 243 12.71 -5.48 10.13
C GLY A 243 12.41 -6.94 10.42
N ASN A 244 11.13 -7.33 10.29
CA ASN A 244 10.77 -8.74 10.26
C ASN A 244 11.35 -9.44 9.02
N VAL A 245 11.68 -10.73 9.18
CA VAL A 245 12.12 -11.61 8.08
C VAL A 245 11.11 -12.72 7.76
N LEU A 246 9.85 -12.56 8.18
CA LEU A 246 8.81 -13.57 8.02
C LEU A 246 8.43 -13.83 6.56
N ASN A 247 8.03 -15.08 6.29
CA ASN A 247 7.47 -15.48 5.01
C ASN A 247 5.95 -15.76 5.07
N LEU A 248 5.15 -14.83 5.61
CA LEU A 248 3.70 -14.99 5.82
C LEU A 248 2.87 -15.30 4.55
N ASN A 249 3.01 -14.47 3.50
CA ASN A 249 2.20 -14.53 2.27
C ASN A 249 0.69 -14.29 2.52
N GLY A 250 0.35 -13.17 3.17
CA GLY A 250 -1.03 -12.76 3.48
C GLY A 250 -1.68 -13.44 4.69
N ALA A 251 -0.92 -14.22 5.47
CA ALA A 251 -1.45 -15.08 6.52
C ALA A 251 -2.01 -14.36 7.76
N GLY A 252 -1.41 -13.23 8.17
CA GLY A 252 -1.65 -12.62 9.49
C GLY A 252 -0.67 -13.15 10.52
N ASP A 253 -1.11 -13.29 11.77
CA ASP A 253 -0.33 -13.90 12.84
C ASP A 253 0.25 -15.28 12.45
N PRO A 254 1.55 -15.55 12.74
CA PRO A 254 2.16 -16.85 12.46
C PRO A 254 1.46 -18.06 13.10
N LEU A 255 0.68 -17.87 14.18
CA LEU A 255 0.05 -18.95 14.96
C LEU A 255 -1.46 -19.10 14.73
N THR A 256 -2.17 -18.09 14.24
CA THR A 256 -3.63 -18.15 13.97
C THR A 256 -4.04 -17.94 12.50
N PRO A 257 -3.29 -18.41 11.49
CA PRO A 257 -3.51 -18.05 10.08
C PRO A 257 -4.92 -18.41 9.58
N GLY A 258 -5.77 -17.41 9.35
CA GLY A 258 -7.17 -17.59 8.91
C GLY A 258 -8.23 -17.28 9.97
N TYR A 259 -7.86 -17.08 11.24
CA TYR A 259 -8.76 -16.75 12.35
C TYR A 259 -8.13 -15.71 13.29
N PRO A 260 -8.86 -14.66 13.69
CA PRO A 260 -8.28 -13.57 14.48
C PRO A 260 -7.71 -14.06 15.83
N ALA A 261 -6.54 -13.56 16.20
CA ALA A 261 -5.79 -13.92 17.42
C ALA A 261 -6.41 -13.38 18.72
N LYS A 262 -7.68 -13.70 18.98
CA LYS A 262 -8.39 -13.40 20.24
C LYS A 262 -7.87 -14.27 21.40
N GLU A 263 -8.29 -13.95 22.61
CA GLU A 263 -7.91 -14.65 23.84
C GLU A 263 -8.26 -16.16 23.81
N TYR A 264 -9.39 -16.51 23.19
CA TYR A 264 -9.87 -17.90 23.07
C TYR A 264 -9.34 -18.64 21.83
N THR A 265 -8.62 -17.97 20.92
CA THR A 265 -8.24 -18.56 19.63
C THR A 265 -7.16 -19.63 19.79
N TYR A 266 -7.37 -20.79 19.17
CA TYR A 266 -6.35 -21.84 19.08
C TYR A 266 -5.14 -21.33 18.30
N ARG A 267 -3.97 -21.38 18.94
CA ARG A 267 -2.67 -21.01 18.35
C ARG A 267 -1.91 -22.28 17.99
N TYR A 268 -1.23 -22.26 16.85
CA TYR A 268 -0.27 -23.30 16.49
C TYR A 268 0.89 -23.34 17.49
N GLU A 269 1.50 -24.51 17.63
CA GLU A 269 2.84 -24.62 18.23
C GLU A 269 3.86 -23.87 17.37
N GLU A 270 4.88 -23.26 17.96
CA GLU A 270 5.85 -22.43 17.24
C GLU A 270 6.57 -23.20 16.12
N ALA A 271 6.85 -24.49 16.31
CA ALA A 271 7.41 -25.39 15.30
C ALA A 271 6.51 -25.60 14.05
N ARG A 272 5.25 -25.13 14.10
CA ARG A 272 4.26 -25.14 13.01
C ARG A 272 3.86 -23.74 12.55
N ALA A 273 4.46 -22.68 13.10
CA ALA A 273 4.12 -21.30 12.79
C ALA A 273 4.39 -20.96 11.32
N VAL A 274 3.56 -20.08 10.74
CA VAL A 274 3.65 -19.73 9.33
C VAL A 274 4.83 -18.81 9.07
N GLY A 275 5.79 -19.28 8.28
CA GLY A 275 6.83 -18.44 7.69
C GLY A 275 7.92 -17.96 8.65
N LEU A 276 8.08 -18.57 9.83
CA LEU A 276 9.30 -18.40 10.63
C LEU A 276 10.52 -18.92 9.84
N PRO A 277 11.65 -18.19 9.84
CA PRO A 277 12.91 -18.70 9.33
C PRO A 277 13.49 -19.78 10.26
N LYS A 278 14.30 -20.66 9.69
CA LYS A 278 14.96 -21.81 10.35
C LYS A 278 16.45 -21.59 10.60
N LEU A 279 17.00 -20.49 10.11
CA LEU A 279 18.38 -20.07 10.31
C LEU A 279 18.46 -18.70 11.02
N PRO A 280 19.56 -18.38 11.70
CA PRO A 280 19.74 -17.06 12.31
C PRO A 280 19.99 -15.96 11.29
N VAL A 281 19.43 -14.78 11.53
CA VAL A 281 19.50 -13.59 10.66
C VAL A 281 19.82 -12.34 11.48
N HIS A 282 20.74 -11.50 11.00
CA HIS A 282 21.11 -10.27 11.72
C HIS A 282 21.45 -9.11 10.78
N PRO A 283 20.97 -7.88 11.05
CA PRO A 283 21.34 -6.67 10.31
C PRO A 283 22.59 -6.00 10.90
N ILE A 284 23.42 -5.41 10.06
CA ILE A 284 24.59 -4.61 10.48
C ILE A 284 24.73 -3.32 9.66
N GLY A 285 25.41 -2.33 10.25
CA GLY A 285 25.83 -1.11 9.56
C GLY A 285 27.00 -1.37 8.60
N TYR A 286 27.16 -0.50 7.60
CA TYR A 286 28.15 -0.73 6.54
C TYR A 286 29.60 -0.63 7.02
N ASN A 287 29.89 0.15 8.08
CA ASN A 287 31.22 0.21 8.70
C ASN A 287 31.65 -1.14 9.30
N ASP A 288 30.68 -1.98 9.68
CA ASP A 288 30.97 -3.32 10.20
C ASP A 288 30.98 -4.36 9.08
N ALA A 289 30.13 -4.20 8.05
CA ALA A 289 30.15 -5.04 6.86
C ALA A 289 31.49 -4.98 6.10
N GLU A 290 32.12 -3.80 6.01
CA GLU A 290 33.44 -3.61 5.37
C GLU A 290 34.55 -4.48 6.00
N LYS A 291 34.43 -4.83 7.29
CA LYS A 291 35.41 -5.62 8.03
C LYS A 291 35.24 -7.13 7.81
N LEU A 292 34.07 -7.59 7.37
CA LEU A 292 33.72 -9.01 7.28
C LEU A 292 34.32 -9.67 6.02
N LEU A 293 35.56 -10.15 6.14
CA LEU A 293 36.34 -10.71 5.02
C LEU A 293 36.76 -12.18 5.20
N ARG A 294 36.32 -12.86 6.27
CA ARG A 294 36.80 -14.19 6.67
C ARG A 294 35.68 -15.06 7.28
N LYS A 295 36.05 -16.18 7.90
CA LYS A 295 35.21 -17.01 8.75
C LYS A 295 34.56 -16.16 9.86
N VAL A 296 33.24 -16.25 9.99
CA VAL A 296 32.44 -15.50 10.96
C VAL A 296 31.62 -16.45 11.83
N LYS A 297 31.14 -15.93 12.95
CA LYS A 297 30.21 -16.58 13.85
C LYS A 297 29.11 -15.61 14.22
N MET A 298 27.85 -16.04 14.12
CA MET A 298 26.71 -15.24 14.56
C MET A 298 26.36 -15.63 15.99
N HIS A 299 25.86 -14.69 16.78
CA HIS A 299 25.40 -14.91 18.14
C HIS A 299 23.99 -14.33 18.25
N ILE A 300 22.97 -15.18 18.09
CA ILE A 300 21.57 -14.74 18.00
C ILE A 300 20.71 -15.40 19.07
N HIS A 301 20.10 -14.54 19.89
CA HIS A 301 19.45 -14.89 21.15
C HIS A 301 18.08 -14.21 21.31
N SER A 302 17.55 -13.57 20.25
CA SER A 302 16.17 -13.08 20.19
C SER A 302 15.16 -14.19 20.53
N SER A 303 14.04 -13.83 21.14
CA SER A 303 12.94 -14.76 21.47
C SER A 303 11.62 -14.31 20.87
N ASN A 304 10.79 -15.27 20.49
CA ASN A 304 9.42 -15.04 20.06
C ASN A 304 8.48 -15.11 21.28
N LYS A 305 7.46 -14.25 21.33
CA LYS A 305 6.56 -14.11 22.47
C LYS A 305 5.18 -13.64 22.03
N VAL A 306 4.14 -14.34 22.47
CA VAL A 306 2.75 -13.88 22.32
C VAL A 306 2.55 -12.62 23.16
N THR A 307 2.18 -11.51 22.51
CA THR A 307 2.12 -10.16 23.08
C THR A 307 0.86 -9.45 22.58
N ARG A 308 0.24 -8.63 23.44
CA ARG A 308 -1.01 -7.91 23.10
C ARG A 308 -0.72 -6.67 22.26
N ILE A 309 -1.41 -6.55 21.13
CA ILE A 309 -1.39 -5.39 20.23
C ILE A 309 -2.74 -4.67 20.25
N TYR A 310 -2.76 -3.39 19.90
CA TYR A 310 -3.92 -2.51 20.01
C TYR A 310 -4.10 -1.62 18.77
N ASN A 311 -5.08 -1.94 17.94
CA ASN A 311 -5.55 -1.04 16.88
C ASN A 311 -6.50 0.00 17.47
N VAL A 312 -6.39 1.27 17.06
CA VAL A 312 -7.42 2.29 17.34
C VAL A 312 -8.40 2.34 16.18
N ILE A 313 -9.68 2.05 16.42
CA ILE A 313 -10.73 2.05 15.39
C ILE A 313 -11.74 3.16 15.70
N GLY A 314 -11.77 4.19 14.85
CA GLY A 314 -12.69 5.32 14.92
C GLY A 314 -13.73 5.26 13.79
N THR A 315 -14.94 5.80 14.01
CA THR A 315 -16.02 5.75 13.00
C THR A 315 -16.79 7.08 12.88
N ILE A 316 -17.12 7.48 11.64
CA ILE A 316 -18.23 8.40 11.35
C ILE A 316 -19.31 7.62 10.61
N ARG A 317 -20.47 7.42 11.24
CA ARG A 317 -21.58 6.65 10.65
C ARG A 317 -22.23 7.41 9.49
N GLY A 318 -22.43 6.74 8.36
CA GLY A 318 -23.06 7.30 7.17
C GLY A 318 -24.52 7.70 7.39
N ALA A 319 -24.95 8.75 6.69
CA ALA A 319 -26.31 9.29 6.76
C ALA A 319 -27.32 8.54 5.86
N THR A 320 -26.88 7.96 4.75
CA THR A 320 -27.75 7.31 3.75
C THR A 320 -27.44 5.83 3.59
N GLU A 321 -26.16 5.48 3.50
CA GLU A 321 -25.66 4.11 3.33
C GLU A 321 -24.72 3.75 4.49
N PRO A 322 -25.22 3.70 5.75
CA PRO A 322 -24.39 3.38 6.91
C PRO A 322 -23.79 1.95 6.86
N ASP A 323 -24.29 1.10 5.97
CA ASP A 323 -23.81 -0.26 5.69
C ASP A 323 -22.77 -0.32 4.56
N ARG A 324 -22.23 0.82 4.09
CA ARG A 324 -21.10 0.89 3.16
C ARG A 324 -19.92 1.58 3.84
N TYR A 325 -18.73 1.00 3.73
CA TYR A 325 -17.54 1.39 4.50
C TYR A 325 -16.43 1.91 3.59
N VAL A 326 -16.00 3.15 3.80
CA VAL A 326 -14.74 3.69 3.27
C VAL A 326 -13.76 3.78 4.43
N ILE A 327 -12.59 3.17 4.25
CA ILE A 327 -11.61 3.00 5.33
C ILE A 327 -10.37 3.84 5.02
N LEU A 328 -9.90 4.61 6.00
CA LEU A 328 -8.59 5.26 6.00
C LEU A 328 -7.75 4.63 7.11
N GLY A 329 -6.72 3.88 6.76
CA GLY A 329 -5.92 3.12 7.73
C GLY A 329 -4.41 3.29 7.51
N GLY A 330 -3.65 3.30 8.59
CA GLY A 330 -2.20 3.24 8.58
C GLY A 330 -1.69 2.81 9.96
N HIS A 331 -0.54 2.17 10.01
CA HIS A 331 0.05 1.74 11.27
C HIS A 331 0.62 2.89 12.10
N ARG A 332 1.06 2.53 13.31
CA ARG A 332 1.50 3.43 14.37
C ARG A 332 2.78 2.93 15.04
N ASP A 333 2.94 1.61 15.15
CA ASP A 333 4.21 1.03 15.55
C ASP A 333 5.31 1.32 14.53
N SER A 334 6.52 1.55 15.05
CA SER A 334 7.76 1.60 14.25
C SER A 334 8.88 0.88 14.98
N TRP A 335 10.00 0.64 14.29
CA TRP A 335 11.19 0.10 14.95
C TRP A 335 11.79 0.96 16.06
N VAL A 336 11.70 2.29 15.96
CA VAL A 336 12.23 3.25 16.95
C VAL A 336 11.29 4.45 17.05
N PHE A 337 11.68 5.63 16.57
CA PHE A 337 10.90 6.88 16.64
C PHE A 337 9.92 7.04 15.46
N GLY A 338 10.23 6.42 14.31
CA GLY A 338 9.36 6.33 13.15
C GLY A 338 9.04 7.66 12.46
N GLY A 339 9.99 8.60 12.44
CA GLY A 339 9.83 9.96 11.90
C GLY A 339 9.29 10.01 10.48
N ILE A 340 9.68 9.08 9.60
CA ILE A 340 8.99 8.87 8.33
C ILE A 340 7.97 7.74 8.50
N ASP A 341 8.43 6.55 8.84
CA ASP A 341 7.65 5.32 8.88
C ASP A 341 7.26 4.92 10.32
N PRO A 342 5.98 5.00 10.74
CA PRO A 342 4.81 5.49 10.01
C PRO A 342 4.41 6.92 10.38
N GLN A 343 5.12 7.63 11.26
CA GLN A 343 4.53 8.80 11.93
C GLN A 343 4.27 9.98 10.99
N SER A 344 5.00 10.10 9.87
CA SER A 344 4.65 11.06 8.80
C SER A 344 3.28 10.75 8.17
N GLY A 345 2.89 9.47 8.16
CA GLY A 345 1.58 8.97 7.76
C GLY A 345 0.52 9.15 8.85
N ALA A 346 0.81 8.71 10.08
CA ALA A 346 -0.11 8.80 11.21
C ALA A 346 -0.48 10.26 11.56
N ALA A 347 0.46 11.20 11.53
CA ALA A 347 0.20 12.63 11.69
C ALA A 347 -0.74 13.19 10.61
N VAL A 348 -0.62 12.71 9.37
CA VAL A 348 -1.53 13.05 8.27
C VAL A 348 -2.93 12.47 8.47
N VAL A 349 -3.05 11.21 8.91
CA VAL A 349 -4.36 10.63 9.30
C VAL A 349 -4.99 11.47 10.41
N HIS A 350 -4.21 11.87 11.42
CA HIS A 350 -4.69 12.62 12.57
C HIS A 350 -5.30 13.98 12.18
N GLU A 351 -4.66 14.72 11.26
CA GLU A 351 -5.19 15.97 10.72
C GLU A 351 -6.42 15.78 9.82
N ILE A 352 -6.46 14.70 9.02
CA ILE A 352 -7.66 14.33 8.23
C ILE A 352 -8.85 14.06 9.16
N VAL A 353 -8.66 13.26 10.22
CA VAL A 353 -9.70 12.95 11.21
C VAL A 353 -10.17 14.22 11.94
N ARG A 354 -9.24 15.14 12.28
CA ARG A 354 -9.59 16.44 12.86
C ARG A 354 -10.46 17.29 11.94
N SER A 355 -10.12 17.37 10.65
CA SER A 355 -10.89 18.11 9.64
C SER A 355 -12.30 17.53 9.46
N TYR A 356 -12.42 16.20 9.37
CA TYR A 356 -13.71 15.51 9.34
C TYR A 356 -14.54 15.73 10.63
N GLY A 357 -13.89 15.70 11.79
CA GLY A 357 -14.50 16.01 13.08
C GLY A 357 -15.09 17.43 13.12
N LYS A 358 -14.40 18.41 12.52
CA LYS A 358 -14.93 19.78 12.39
C LYS A 358 -16.16 19.84 11.48
N LEU A 359 -16.11 19.28 10.27
CA LEU A 359 -17.28 19.23 9.39
C LEU A 359 -18.50 18.59 10.09
N LYS A 360 -18.26 17.52 10.86
CA LYS A 360 -19.30 16.85 11.64
C LYS A 360 -19.90 17.74 12.73
N LYS A 361 -19.06 18.50 13.44
CA LYS A 361 -19.51 19.52 14.42
C LYS A 361 -20.28 20.67 13.77
N GLU A 362 -19.98 20.98 12.52
CA GLU A 362 -20.71 21.96 11.68
C GLU A 362 -21.99 21.36 11.04
N GLY A 363 -22.32 20.09 11.33
CA GLY A 363 -23.59 19.45 10.97
C GLY A 363 -23.57 18.56 9.72
N TRP A 364 -22.44 18.45 9.01
CA TRP A 364 -22.31 17.50 7.90
C TRP A 364 -22.21 16.05 8.41
N ARG A 365 -22.69 15.09 7.61
CA ARG A 365 -22.40 13.66 7.76
C ARG A 365 -22.18 13.06 6.37
N PRO A 366 -21.21 12.16 6.19
CA PRO A 366 -20.98 11.52 4.90
C PRO A 366 -22.17 10.64 4.50
N ARG A 367 -22.41 10.48 3.19
CA ARG A 367 -23.40 9.53 2.66
C ARG A 367 -23.18 8.10 3.20
N ARG A 368 -21.94 7.60 3.14
CA ARG A 368 -21.48 6.27 3.56
C ARG A 368 -20.73 6.35 4.89
N THR A 369 -20.54 5.23 5.59
CA THR A 369 -19.77 5.20 6.84
C THR A 369 -18.27 5.31 6.56
N MET A 370 -17.59 6.24 7.23
CA MET A 370 -16.13 6.33 7.27
C MET A 370 -15.59 5.57 8.47
N ILE A 371 -14.55 4.76 8.26
CA ILE A 371 -13.79 4.09 9.33
C ILE A 371 -12.35 4.61 9.28
N PHE A 372 -11.82 5.00 10.43
CA PHE A 372 -10.45 5.44 10.62
C PHE A 372 -9.71 4.42 11.47
N ALA A 373 -8.52 4.01 11.03
CA ALA A 373 -7.75 2.97 11.71
C ALA A 373 -6.29 3.40 11.95
N SER A 374 -5.85 3.25 13.19
CA SER A 374 -4.45 3.25 13.57
C SER A 374 -4.06 1.81 13.89
N TRP A 375 -3.35 1.15 12.95
CA TRP A 375 -2.94 -0.25 13.09
C TRP A 375 -1.72 -0.40 14.01
N ASP A 376 -1.47 -1.63 14.45
CA ASP A 376 -0.36 -2.02 15.32
C ASP A 376 0.27 -3.32 14.81
N ALA A 377 1.55 -3.54 15.13
CA ALA A 377 2.37 -4.64 14.62
C ALA A 377 2.37 -4.80 13.09
N GLU A 378 2.37 -3.70 12.32
CA GLU A 378 2.66 -3.77 10.88
C GLU A 378 4.08 -4.24 10.64
N GLU A 379 5.02 -3.68 11.41
CA GLU A 379 6.46 -3.92 11.29
C GLU A 379 6.83 -5.39 11.52
N PHE A 380 5.95 -6.12 12.22
CA PHE A 380 6.06 -7.53 12.52
C PHE A 380 5.36 -8.45 11.50
N GLY A 381 4.69 -7.90 10.49
CA GLY A 381 4.10 -8.66 9.38
C GLY A 381 2.66 -8.29 9.02
N LEU A 382 2.28 -7.01 9.12
CA LEU A 382 0.92 -6.50 8.84
C LEU A 382 -0.11 -7.10 9.80
N LEU A 383 0.29 -7.34 11.06
CA LEU A 383 -0.47 -8.20 11.97
C LEU A 383 -1.78 -7.54 12.40
N GLY A 384 -1.77 -6.37 13.02
CA GLY A 384 -2.99 -5.74 13.54
C GLY A 384 -4.04 -5.46 12.47
N SER A 385 -3.65 -4.99 11.29
CA SER A 385 -4.57 -4.81 10.16
C SER A 385 -5.12 -6.13 9.64
N THR A 386 -4.29 -7.18 9.55
CA THR A 386 -4.73 -8.51 9.11
C THR A 386 -5.67 -9.16 10.12
N GLU A 387 -5.33 -9.20 11.41
CA GLU A 387 -6.18 -9.81 12.45
C GLU A 387 -7.56 -9.12 12.53
N TRP A 388 -7.60 -7.79 12.42
CA TRP A 388 -8.87 -7.05 12.38
C TRP A 388 -9.68 -7.33 11.12
N ALA A 389 -9.00 -7.46 9.97
CA ALA A 389 -9.63 -7.81 8.71
C ALA A 389 -10.10 -9.28 8.66
N GLU A 390 -9.49 -10.18 9.43
CA GLU A 390 -9.99 -11.54 9.65
C GLU A 390 -11.24 -11.56 10.54
N GLU A 391 -11.22 -10.89 11.70
CA GLU A 391 -12.38 -10.77 12.59
C GLU A 391 -13.60 -10.16 11.87
N ASN A 392 -13.35 -9.15 11.03
CA ASN A 392 -14.40 -8.43 10.31
C ASN A 392 -14.62 -8.92 8.87
N ALA A 393 -13.98 -10.02 8.44
CA ALA A 393 -13.94 -10.45 7.04
C ALA A 393 -15.31 -10.49 6.35
N LYS A 394 -16.34 -11.02 7.05
CA LYS A 394 -17.71 -11.13 6.51
C LYS A 394 -18.39 -9.77 6.30
N LEU A 395 -18.11 -8.81 7.17
CA LEU A 395 -18.61 -7.44 7.04
C LEU A 395 -17.85 -6.70 5.92
N LEU A 396 -16.52 -6.78 5.93
CA LEU A 396 -15.64 -6.12 4.96
C LEU A 396 -15.85 -6.61 3.53
N GLN A 397 -16.02 -7.92 3.33
CA GLN A 397 -16.34 -8.48 2.01
C GLN A 397 -17.69 -7.97 1.48
N ALA A 398 -18.72 -7.83 2.33
CA ALA A 398 -20.07 -7.43 1.93
C ALA A 398 -20.32 -5.90 1.91
N ARG A 399 -19.45 -5.09 2.55
CA ARG A 399 -19.71 -3.66 2.81
C ARG A 399 -18.54 -2.73 2.49
N GLY A 400 -17.32 -3.24 2.34
CA GLY A 400 -16.13 -2.43 2.06
C GLY A 400 -16.17 -1.82 0.66
N VAL A 401 -16.34 -0.50 0.57
CA VAL A 401 -16.25 0.26 -0.68
C VAL A 401 -14.78 0.36 -1.09
N ALA A 402 -13.94 0.89 -0.19
CA ALA A 402 -12.53 1.13 -0.47
C ALA A 402 -11.67 1.15 0.79
N TYR A 403 -10.37 0.91 0.63
CA TYR A 403 -9.34 1.09 1.64
C TYR A 403 -8.23 2.03 1.15
N ILE A 404 -8.04 3.15 1.85
CA ILE A 404 -6.98 4.13 1.58
C ILE A 404 -5.87 3.95 2.62
N ASN A 405 -4.67 3.57 2.17
CA ASN A 405 -3.54 3.34 3.06
C ASN A 405 -2.78 4.63 3.38
N ALA A 406 -2.34 4.76 4.64
CA ALA A 406 -1.81 5.98 5.20
C ALA A 406 -0.57 5.80 6.12
N ASP A 407 0.21 4.73 5.88
CA ASP A 407 1.69 4.63 6.01
C ASP A 407 2.41 5.93 5.54
N SER A 408 3.71 6.09 5.84
CA SER A 408 4.68 7.06 5.29
C SER A 408 4.16 8.05 4.24
N SER A 409 4.13 9.34 4.60
CA SER A 409 3.69 10.43 3.72
C SER A 409 4.80 10.95 2.81
N VAL A 410 6.08 10.86 3.21
CA VAL A 410 7.23 11.40 2.47
C VAL A 410 8.40 10.40 2.40
N GLU A 411 8.64 9.79 1.25
CA GLU A 411 9.87 9.01 0.96
C GLU A 411 10.90 9.84 0.15
N GLY A 412 10.73 11.16 0.13
CA GLY A 412 11.47 12.11 -0.68
C GLY A 412 10.57 13.27 -1.11
N ASN A 413 11.16 14.31 -1.71
CA ASN A 413 10.51 15.62 -1.93
C ASN A 413 10.29 15.98 -3.41
N TYR A 414 10.54 15.05 -4.34
CA TYR A 414 10.53 15.37 -5.77
C TYR A 414 9.13 15.48 -6.36
N THR A 415 8.25 14.50 -6.14
CA THR A 415 6.89 14.48 -6.72
C THR A 415 5.97 13.46 -6.05
N LEU A 416 4.67 13.52 -6.39
CA LEU A 416 3.65 12.58 -5.95
C LEU A 416 3.90 11.15 -6.51
N ARG A 417 3.62 10.15 -5.68
CA ARG A 417 3.51 8.75 -6.05
C ARG A 417 2.16 8.20 -5.58
N ILE A 418 1.43 7.59 -6.52
CA ILE A 418 0.21 6.84 -6.27
C ILE A 418 0.44 5.38 -6.64
N ASP A 419 0.01 4.47 -5.77
CA ASP A 419 -0.14 3.05 -6.10
C ASP A 419 -1.60 2.65 -5.78
N CYS A 420 -2.42 2.22 -6.75
CA CYS A 420 -3.83 1.88 -6.53
C CYS A 420 -4.43 0.94 -7.60
N THR A 421 -5.65 0.45 -7.36
CA THR A 421 -6.45 -0.28 -8.36
C THR A 421 -6.83 0.59 -9.57
N PRO A 422 -6.90 0.03 -10.79
CA PRO A 422 -7.43 0.73 -11.96
C PRO A 422 -8.80 1.39 -11.75
N LEU A 423 -9.67 0.83 -10.89
CA LEU A 423 -10.98 1.44 -10.60
C LEU A 423 -10.87 2.89 -10.11
N MET A 424 -9.75 3.27 -9.49
CA MET A 424 -9.53 4.57 -8.89
C MET A 424 -8.73 5.54 -9.78
N TYR A 425 -8.28 5.14 -10.98
CA TYR A 425 -7.40 5.98 -11.80
C TYR A 425 -8.08 7.32 -12.18
N SER A 426 -9.28 7.26 -12.76
CA SER A 426 -10.07 8.46 -13.09
C SER A 426 -10.34 9.37 -11.88
N LEU A 427 -10.63 8.83 -10.69
CA LEU A 427 -10.81 9.60 -9.43
C LEU A 427 -9.52 10.28 -8.98
N VAL A 428 -8.39 9.57 -9.00
CA VAL A 428 -7.08 10.13 -8.67
C VAL A 428 -6.73 11.27 -9.64
N TYR A 429 -7.00 11.08 -10.94
CA TYR A 429 -6.73 12.09 -11.97
C TYR A 429 -7.71 13.26 -11.99
N SER A 430 -8.90 13.18 -11.39
CA SER A 430 -9.77 14.35 -11.19
C SER A 430 -9.34 15.13 -9.95
N LEU A 431 -9.24 14.46 -8.81
CA LEU A 431 -8.90 15.07 -7.53
C LEU A 431 -7.55 15.82 -7.56
N THR A 432 -6.53 15.23 -8.19
CA THR A 432 -5.20 15.86 -8.31
C THR A 432 -5.17 17.09 -9.23
N LYS A 433 -6.21 17.33 -10.05
CA LYS A 433 -6.37 18.58 -10.83
C LYS A 433 -6.94 19.72 -10.00
N GLU A 434 -7.66 19.41 -8.92
CA GLU A 434 -8.23 20.41 -7.99
C GLU A 434 -7.23 20.86 -6.90
N ILE A 435 -6.31 19.97 -6.51
CA ILE A 435 -5.32 20.24 -5.47
C ILE A 435 -4.16 21.09 -6.05
N PRO A 436 -3.78 22.23 -5.44
CA PRO A 436 -2.59 22.98 -5.84
C PRO A 436 -1.30 22.19 -5.64
N SER A 437 -0.34 22.33 -6.55
CA SER A 437 0.97 21.71 -6.38
C SER A 437 1.79 22.42 -5.28
N PRO A 438 2.44 21.68 -4.37
CA PRO A 438 3.42 22.25 -3.43
C PRO A 438 4.80 22.46 -4.08
N ASP A 439 5.01 21.91 -5.28
CA ASP A 439 6.32 21.76 -5.91
C ASP A 439 6.95 23.11 -6.31
N GLU A 440 8.26 23.22 -6.10
CA GLU A 440 9.05 24.33 -6.63
C GLU A 440 8.94 24.39 -8.17
N GLY A 441 8.74 25.61 -8.69
CA GLY A 441 8.43 25.87 -10.10
C GLY A 441 6.94 25.85 -10.46
N PHE A 442 6.09 25.14 -9.70
CA PHE A 442 4.68 24.87 -10.07
C PHE A 442 3.67 25.79 -9.36
N LYS A 443 4.08 27.02 -9.01
CA LYS A 443 3.21 28.00 -8.34
C LYS A 443 1.98 28.35 -9.20
N GLY A 444 0.79 28.03 -8.70
CA GLY A 444 -0.47 28.25 -9.42
C GLY A 444 -0.83 27.15 -10.43
N LYS A 445 -0.10 26.02 -10.41
CA LYS A 445 -0.44 24.79 -11.13
C LYS A 445 -1.13 23.78 -10.22
N SER A 446 -1.86 22.87 -10.83
CA SER A 446 -2.40 21.69 -10.16
C SER A 446 -1.31 20.66 -9.85
N LEU A 447 -1.56 19.83 -8.84
CA LEU A 447 -0.72 18.69 -8.49
C LEU A 447 -0.63 17.67 -9.65
N TYR A 448 -1.70 17.51 -10.42
CA TYR A 448 -1.71 16.68 -11.64
C TYR A 448 -0.67 17.16 -12.67
N GLU A 449 -0.53 18.47 -12.88
CA GLU A 449 0.45 19.00 -13.83
C GLU A 449 1.89 18.73 -13.40
N SER A 450 2.24 18.97 -12.12
CA SER A 450 3.61 18.73 -11.65
C SER A 450 3.95 17.24 -11.55
N TRP A 451 2.97 16.41 -11.17
CA TRP A 451 3.08 14.94 -11.16
C TRP A 451 3.22 14.37 -12.58
N TYR A 452 2.46 14.88 -13.56
CA TYR A 452 2.58 14.48 -14.96
C TYR A 452 3.96 14.82 -15.55
N GLU A 453 4.45 16.04 -15.33
CA GLU A 453 5.73 16.48 -15.89
C GLU A 453 6.92 15.70 -15.31
N LYS A 454 6.91 15.48 -13.98
CA LYS A 454 8.00 14.81 -13.26
C LYS A 454 7.96 13.29 -13.37
N ASN A 455 6.78 12.68 -13.39
CA ASN A 455 6.61 11.23 -13.42
C ASN A 455 5.47 10.79 -14.37
N PRO A 456 5.63 11.00 -15.69
CA PRO A 456 4.67 10.52 -16.68
C PRO A 456 4.64 8.99 -16.71
N SER A 457 3.47 8.45 -17.05
CA SER A 457 3.28 7.02 -17.25
C SER A 457 4.11 6.49 -18.43
N THR A 458 4.50 5.23 -18.34
CA THR A 458 5.10 4.46 -19.44
C THR A 458 4.17 3.35 -19.95
N GLU A 459 3.01 3.17 -19.33
CA GLU A 459 1.98 2.20 -19.75
C GLU A 459 0.82 2.90 -20.49
N TYR A 460 0.53 4.17 -20.13
CA TYR A 460 -0.61 4.96 -20.63
C TYR A 460 -0.13 6.31 -21.18
N LYS A 461 -0.76 6.82 -22.23
CA LYS A 461 -0.35 8.07 -22.89
C LYS A 461 -0.94 9.30 -22.19
N ASP A 462 -0.19 10.40 -22.15
CA ASP A 462 -0.62 11.73 -21.69
C ASP A 462 -1.15 11.82 -20.24
N VAL A 463 -0.82 10.85 -19.38
CA VAL A 463 -1.21 10.79 -17.96
C VAL A 463 -0.02 10.53 -17.01
N PRO A 464 -0.10 10.94 -15.73
CA PRO A 464 0.88 10.58 -14.70
C PRO A 464 1.00 9.08 -14.45
N ARG A 465 2.11 8.64 -13.84
CA ARG A 465 2.30 7.24 -13.44
C ARG A 465 1.57 6.92 -12.13
N ILE A 466 0.54 6.10 -12.23
CA ILE A 466 0.04 5.25 -11.12
C ILE A 466 0.73 3.88 -11.22
N ASN A 467 1.08 3.27 -10.08
CA ASN A 467 1.64 1.91 -10.03
C ASN A 467 0.63 0.88 -9.49
N LYS A 468 0.92 -0.40 -9.68
CA LYS A 468 0.16 -1.55 -9.17
C LYS A 468 0.39 -1.71 -7.66
N LEU A 469 -0.60 -2.25 -6.94
CA LEU A 469 -0.46 -2.63 -5.53
C LEU A 469 0.21 -4.00 -5.36
N GLY A 470 1.15 -4.09 -4.42
CA GLY A 470 1.88 -5.31 -4.04
C GLY A 470 1.65 -5.67 -2.57
N SER A 471 2.75 -5.95 -1.85
CA SER A 471 2.81 -6.13 -0.39
C SER A 471 3.38 -4.88 0.30
N GLY A 472 3.77 -5.01 1.59
CA GLY A 472 4.54 -4.00 2.33
C GLY A 472 3.73 -2.76 2.68
N ASN A 473 2.53 -2.98 3.23
CA ASN A 473 1.68 -2.08 4.02
C ASN A 473 0.32 -2.77 4.24
N ASP A 474 -0.46 -2.26 5.19
CA ASP A 474 -1.76 -2.79 5.61
C ASP A 474 -2.80 -3.01 4.47
N SER A 475 -2.63 -2.38 3.29
CA SER A 475 -3.52 -2.64 2.15
C SER A 475 -3.47 -4.09 1.61
N GLU A 476 -2.45 -4.89 1.94
CA GLU A 476 -2.34 -6.28 1.48
C GLU A 476 -3.58 -7.11 1.84
N VAL A 477 -4.07 -7.04 3.08
CA VAL A 477 -5.22 -7.86 3.50
C VAL A 477 -6.52 -7.41 2.83
N PHE A 478 -6.73 -6.10 2.72
CA PHE A 478 -7.93 -5.53 2.11
C PHE A 478 -7.97 -5.81 0.60
N PHE A 479 -6.85 -5.64 -0.10
CA PHE A 479 -6.76 -5.82 -1.56
C PHE A 479 -6.55 -7.29 -1.95
N GLN A 480 -5.41 -7.90 -1.56
CA GLN A 480 -4.96 -9.20 -2.10
C GLN A 480 -5.79 -10.39 -1.60
N ARG A 481 -6.43 -10.25 -0.42
CA ARG A 481 -7.15 -11.33 0.27
C ARG A 481 -8.66 -11.12 0.35
N LEU A 482 -9.13 -9.88 0.52
CA LEU A 482 -10.55 -9.54 0.62
C LEU A 482 -11.15 -8.89 -0.65
N GLY A 483 -10.35 -8.43 -1.61
CA GLY A 483 -10.81 -7.84 -2.88
C GLY A 483 -11.44 -6.44 -2.75
N ILE A 484 -11.00 -5.65 -1.79
CA ILE A 484 -11.48 -4.29 -1.56
C ILE A 484 -10.62 -3.33 -2.39
N ALA A 485 -11.29 -2.52 -3.23
CA ALA A 485 -10.64 -1.49 -4.04
C ALA A 485 -9.74 -0.61 -3.16
N SER A 486 -8.44 -0.54 -3.48
CA SER A 486 -7.45 0.01 -2.56
C SER A 486 -6.50 1.00 -3.24
N GLY A 487 -5.90 1.89 -2.45
CA GLY A 487 -4.85 2.78 -2.91
C GLY A 487 -4.03 3.44 -1.81
N ARG A 488 -2.81 3.87 -2.14
CA ARG A 488 -1.93 4.68 -1.29
C ARG A 488 -1.39 5.88 -2.05
N ALA A 489 -1.18 6.99 -1.34
CA ALA A 489 -0.65 8.24 -1.88
C ALA A 489 0.48 8.75 -0.99
N ARG A 490 1.62 9.17 -1.56
CA ARG A 490 2.77 9.74 -0.82
C ARG A 490 3.61 10.64 -1.71
N TYR A 491 4.48 11.46 -1.11
CA TYR A 491 5.57 12.11 -1.82
C TYR A 491 6.80 11.21 -1.90
N SER A 492 7.56 11.35 -2.98
CA SER A 492 8.61 10.42 -3.39
C SER A 492 9.77 11.16 -4.07
N LYS A 493 10.94 10.52 -4.04
CA LYS A 493 12.16 10.88 -4.77
C LYS A 493 12.08 10.74 -6.31
N ASN A 494 13.13 11.18 -7.00
CA ASN A 494 13.29 11.12 -8.46
C ASN A 494 13.93 9.81 -8.94
N TRP A 495 13.12 8.79 -9.19
CA TRP A 495 13.52 7.48 -9.70
C TRP A 495 14.37 7.50 -10.99
N ARG A 496 14.37 8.59 -11.77
CA ARG A 496 15.22 8.72 -12.98
C ARG A 496 16.69 8.87 -12.63
N VAL A 497 17.04 9.59 -11.57
CA VAL A 497 18.43 9.88 -11.18
C VAL A 497 18.84 9.21 -9.86
N GLU A 498 17.93 9.09 -8.90
CA GLU A 498 18.19 8.50 -7.58
C GLU A 498 18.03 6.97 -7.61
N LYS A 499 19.10 6.24 -7.23
CA LYS A 499 19.20 4.77 -7.38
C LYS A 499 19.23 3.98 -6.08
N TYR A 500 19.27 4.67 -4.94
CA TYR A 500 19.12 4.05 -3.61
C TYR A 500 17.76 3.34 -3.48
N SER A 501 17.65 2.39 -2.56
CA SER A 501 16.42 1.67 -2.21
C SER A 501 15.67 2.43 -1.10
N GLY A 502 14.33 2.50 -1.14
CA GLY A 502 13.54 3.24 -0.14
C GLY A 502 14.04 4.68 0.04
N TYR A 503 14.40 5.04 1.26
CA TYR A 503 15.19 6.22 1.63
C TYR A 503 16.30 5.81 2.63
N PRO A 504 17.39 6.58 2.77
CA PRO A 504 18.60 6.15 3.49
C PRO A 504 18.42 5.62 4.92
N VAL A 505 17.71 6.35 5.78
CA VAL A 505 17.61 6.06 7.23
C VAL A 505 16.53 5.05 7.62
N TYR A 506 15.85 4.46 6.63
CA TYR A 506 14.76 3.50 6.80
C TYR A 506 15.05 2.40 7.85
N HIS A 507 14.20 2.31 8.88
CA HIS A 507 14.28 1.38 10.02
C HIS A 507 15.56 1.48 10.88
N SER A 508 16.24 2.63 10.85
CA SER A 508 17.42 2.93 11.70
C SER A 508 17.04 3.85 12.87
N VAL A 509 17.93 4.01 13.86
CA VAL A 509 17.73 4.99 14.94
C VAL A 509 17.65 6.44 14.45
N TYR A 510 18.17 6.74 13.24
CA TYR A 510 18.25 8.09 12.66
C TYR A 510 16.94 8.56 12.00
N GLU A 511 15.88 7.78 12.11
CA GLU A 511 14.55 8.07 11.60
C GLU A 511 13.75 8.94 12.60
N THR A 512 14.24 10.16 12.83
CA THR A 512 13.72 11.10 13.86
C THR A 512 12.82 12.20 13.27
N TYR A 513 12.23 13.05 14.12
CA TYR A 513 11.52 14.26 13.68
C TYR A 513 12.42 15.21 12.88
N GLU A 514 13.65 15.42 13.35
CA GLU A 514 14.59 16.40 12.82
C GLU A 514 15.02 16.06 11.39
N ILE A 515 15.06 14.78 10.99
CA ILE A 515 15.40 14.45 9.60
C ILE A 515 14.29 14.90 8.65
N VAL A 516 13.02 14.74 9.04
CA VAL A 516 11.87 15.17 8.24
C VAL A 516 11.80 16.69 8.17
N GLU A 517 11.93 17.35 9.31
CA GLU A 517 11.79 18.80 9.44
C GLU A 517 12.94 19.58 8.80
N ARG A 518 14.16 19.01 8.75
CA ARG A 518 15.32 19.68 8.16
C ARG A 518 15.56 19.35 6.69
N PHE A 519 15.19 18.14 6.23
CA PHE A 519 15.61 17.65 4.91
C PHE A 519 14.48 17.18 3.97
N TYR A 520 13.38 16.61 4.49
CA TYR A 520 12.32 16.05 3.62
C TYR A 520 11.21 17.06 3.30
N ASP A 521 10.66 17.76 4.30
CA ASP A 521 9.62 18.77 4.08
C ASP A 521 9.59 19.84 5.19
N PRO A 522 10.56 20.78 5.22
CA PRO A 522 10.64 21.82 6.26
C PRO A 522 9.42 22.75 6.36
N THR A 523 8.57 22.76 5.33
CA THR A 523 7.35 23.57 5.28
C THR A 523 6.05 22.77 5.47
N PHE A 524 6.15 21.45 5.69
CA PHE A 524 5.03 20.50 5.81
C PHE A 524 4.00 20.60 4.67
N LYS A 525 4.44 21.04 3.49
CA LYS A 525 3.59 21.22 2.30
C LYS A 525 3.35 19.91 1.57
N ASN A 526 4.38 19.08 1.43
CA ASN A 526 4.25 17.76 0.82
C ASN A 526 3.34 16.88 1.69
N HIS A 527 3.48 16.97 3.02
CA HIS A 527 2.56 16.34 3.97
C HIS A 527 1.12 16.86 3.82
N LEU A 528 0.91 18.18 3.77
CA LEU A 528 -0.42 18.78 3.60
C LEU A 528 -1.06 18.37 2.26
N THR A 529 -0.30 18.35 1.17
CA THR A 529 -0.75 17.88 -0.14
C THR A 529 -1.10 16.39 -0.10
N VAL A 530 -0.32 15.55 0.57
CA VAL A 530 -0.65 14.13 0.78
C VAL A 530 -1.90 13.96 1.66
N ALA A 531 -2.09 14.82 2.67
CA ALA A 531 -3.31 14.85 3.47
C ALA A 531 -4.55 15.22 2.65
N GLN A 532 -4.42 16.20 1.76
CA GLN A 532 -5.46 16.59 0.81
C GLN A 532 -5.77 15.46 -0.19
N VAL A 533 -4.77 14.77 -0.75
CA VAL A 533 -5.00 13.61 -1.64
C VAL A 533 -5.68 12.46 -0.88
N ARG A 534 -5.10 11.98 0.24
CA ARG A 534 -5.66 10.87 1.03
C ARG A 534 -7.07 11.19 1.53
N GLY A 535 -7.24 12.38 2.11
CA GLY A 535 -8.52 12.86 2.63
C GLY A 535 -9.59 13.03 1.55
N GLY A 536 -9.21 13.55 0.37
CA GLY A 536 -10.12 13.75 -0.75
C GLY A 536 -10.58 12.45 -1.42
N LEU A 537 -9.70 11.45 -1.53
CA LEU A 537 -10.09 10.11 -1.98
C LEU A 537 -11.16 9.53 -1.04
N VAL A 538 -10.93 9.64 0.28
CA VAL A 538 -11.91 9.24 1.30
C VAL A 538 -13.23 10.03 1.19
N PHE A 539 -13.16 11.34 0.89
CA PHE A 539 -14.33 12.20 0.75
C PHE A 539 -15.24 11.75 -0.40
N GLU A 540 -14.69 11.67 -1.60
CA GLU A 540 -15.39 11.28 -2.83
C GLU A 540 -15.97 9.87 -2.72
N LEU A 541 -15.19 8.90 -2.26
CA LEU A 541 -15.64 7.51 -2.11
C LEU A 541 -16.77 7.40 -1.07
N ALA A 542 -16.78 8.23 -0.03
CA ALA A 542 -17.75 8.15 1.06
C ALA A 542 -19.00 9.01 0.84
N ASP A 543 -18.94 10.09 0.04
CA ASP A 543 -20.04 11.06 -0.06
C ASP A 543 -20.70 11.12 -1.45
N SER A 544 -19.97 10.84 -2.53
CA SER A 544 -20.48 10.94 -3.90
C SER A 544 -21.60 9.91 -4.17
N VAL A 545 -22.70 10.35 -4.78
CA VAL A 545 -23.97 9.57 -4.88
C VAL A 545 -23.78 8.25 -5.61
N VAL A 546 -23.19 8.31 -6.80
CA VAL A 546 -22.62 7.15 -7.51
C VAL A 546 -21.16 7.03 -7.09
N LEU A 547 -20.66 5.80 -6.92
CA LEU A 547 -19.24 5.56 -6.60
C LEU A 547 -18.34 6.07 -7.74
N PRO A 548 -17.28 6.85 -7.45
CA PRO A 548 -16.35 7.38 -8.45
C PRO A 548 -15.32 6.33 -8.90
N PHE A 549 -15.80 5.17 -9.36
CA PHE A 549 -15.01 4.08 -9.90
C PHE A 549 -15.21 3.93 -11.41
N ASP A 550 -14.14 3.60 -12.14
CA ASP A 550 -14.21 3.36 -13.58
C ASP A 550 -13.78 1.95 -14.00
N CYS A 551 -14.75 1.13 -14.42
CA CYS A 551 -14.52 -0.22 -14.96
C CYS A 551 -13.69 -0.23 -16.27
N ARG A 552 -13.63 0.87 -17.01
CA ARG A 552 -12.95 0.98 -18.32
C ARG A 552 -11.43 1.12 -18.15
N ASP A 553 -11.01 1.84 -17.13
CA ASP A 553 -9.60 1.93 -16.71
C ASP A 553 -9.06 0.51 -16.39
N TYR A 554 -9.89 -0.33 -15.76
CA TYR A 554 -9.59 -1.75 -15.52
C TYR A 554 -9.57 -2.59 -16.81
N ALA A 555 -10.44 -2.31 -17.78
CA ALA A 555 -10.45 -3.02 -19.05
C ALA A 555 -9.18 -2.74 -19.88
N GLU A 556 -8.68 -1.51 -19.87
CA GLU A 556 -7.40 -1.17 -20.51
C GLU A 556 -6.22 -1.85 -19.79
N ALA A 557 -6.20 -1.81 -18.45
CA ALA A 557 -5.20 -2.49 -17.63
C ALA A 557 -5.16 -4.01 -17.91
N LEU A 558 -6.31 -4.70 -17.95
CA LEU A 558 -6.39 -6.13 -18.27
C LEU A 558 -5.83 -6.46 -19.65
N ARG A 559 -6.14 -5.64 -20.67
CA ARG A 559 -5.60 -5.80 -22.03
C ARG A 559 -4.08 -5.63 -22.05
N ASN A 560 -3.56 -4.61 -21.36
CA ASN A 560 -2.12 -4.38 -21.24
C ASN A 560 -1.42 -5.54 -20.51
N TYR A 561 -1.98 -6.04 -19.41
CA TYR A 561 -1.38 -7.14 -18.65
C TYR A 561 -1.42 -8.47 -19.42
N ALA A 562 -2.51 -8.75 -20.15
CA ALA A 562 -2.60 -9.93 -21.02
C ALA A 562 -1.55 -9.86 -22.14
N GLN A 563 -1.32 -8.67 -22.71
CA GLN A 563 -0.29 -8.46 -23.71
C GLN A 563 1.14 -8.60 -23.14
N VAL A 564 1.39 -8.15 -21.91
CA VAL A 564 2.69 -8.29 -21.21
C VAL A 564 2.99 -9.75 -20.90
N ILE A 565 2.06 -10.50 -20.29
CA ILE A 565 2.31 -11.90 -19.91
C ILE A 565 2.45 -12.80 -21.14
N TYR A 566 1.69 -12.54 -22.22
CA TYR A 566 1.88 -13.21 -23.50
C TYR A 566 3.25 -12.85 -24.13
N ASN A 567 3.69 -11.60 -24.06
CA ASN A 567 5.02 -11.21 -24.55
C ASN A 567 6.16 -11.91 -23.78
N LEU A 568 6.02 -12.12 -22.47
CA LEU A 568 6.98 -12.91 -21.68
C LEU A 568 7.05 -14.37 -22.17
N SER A 569 5.90 -14.98 -22.49
CA SER A 569 5.82 -16.35 -23.00
C SER A 569 6.48 -16.56 -24.37
N LYS A 570 6.70 -15.49 -25.16
CA LYS A 570 7.32 -15.57 -26.50
C LYS A 570 8.78 -16.03 -26.49
N ASN A 571 9.43 -16.05 -25.32
CA ASN A 571 10.75 -16.65 -25.15
C ASN A 571 10.73 -18.19 -25.27
N HIS A 572 9.53 -18.80 -25.24
CA HIS A 572 9.29 -20.25 -25.22
C HIS A 572 8.34 -20.71 -26.35
N GLN A 573 8.42 -20.07 -27.53
CA GLN A 573 7.48 -20.31 -28.64
C GLN A 573 7.40 -21.78 -29.09
N MET A 574 8.53 -22.51 -29.07
CA MET A 574 8.54 -23.93 -29.43
C MET A 574 7.75 -24.74 -28.40
N GLU A 575 7.99 -24.51 -27.12
CA GLU A 575 7.36 -25.20 -26.01
C GLU A 575 5.85 -24.91 -25.93
N LEU A 576 5.44 -23.66 -26.17
CA LEU A 576 4.02 -23.30 -26.27
C LEU A 576 3.29 -24.15 -27.33
N MET A 577 3.92 -24.38 -28.49
CA MET A 577 3.38 -25.29 -29.52
C MET A 577 3.42 -26.75 -29.07
N THR A 578 4.58 -27.24 -28.58
CA THR A 578 4.79 -28.64 -28.16
C THR A 578 3.80 -29.08 -27.08
N TYR A 579 3.53 -28.24 -26.08
CA TYR A 579 2.60 -28.55 -24.98
C TYR A 579 1.18 -28.02 -25.24
N SER A 580 0.92 -27.45 -26.43
CA SER A 580 -0.38 -26.88 -26.84
C SER A 580 -0.94 -25.91 -25.80
N VAL A 581 -0.18 -24.85 -25.55
CA VAL A 581 -0.49 -23.74 -24.64
C VAL A 581 -1.00 -22.57 -25.48
N SER A 582 -2.18 -22.04 -25.17
CA SER A 582 -2.74 -20.85 -25.83
C SER A 582 -3.25 -19.84 -24.80
N PHE A 583 -3.13 -18.55 -25.15
CA PHE A 583 -3.66 -17.41 -24.42
C PHE A 583 -5.01 -16.89 -24.98
N ASP A 584 -5.58 -17.53 -26.01
CA ASP A 584 -6.80 -17.07 -26.71
C ASP A 584 -7.99 -16.90 -25.75
N SER A 585 -8.10 -17.78 -24.75
CA SER A 585 -9.13 -17.70 -23.71
C SER A 585 -8.98 -16.44 -22.84
N LEU A 586 -7.75 -16.06 -22.49
CA LEU A 586 -7.47 -14.86 -21.70
C LEU A 586 -7.72 -13.58 -22.51
N PHE A 587 -7.32 -13.55 -23.78
CA PHE A 587 -7.62 -12.43 -24.68
C PHE A 587 -9.13 -12.30 -24.96
N SER A 588 -9.83 -13.42 -25.13
CA SER A 588 -11.30 -13.44 -25.28
C SER A 588 -11.99 -12.91 -24.02
N ALA A 589 -11.58 -13.37 -22.84
CA ALA A 589 -12.10 -12.86 -21.56
C ALA A 589 -11.85 -11.36 -21.38
N ALA A 590 -10.63 -10.87 -21.66
CA ALA A 590 -10.29 -9.45 -21.58
C ALA A 590 -11.08 -8.59 -22.58
N LYS A 591 -11.36 -9.10 -23.79
CA LYS A 591 -12.27 -8.44 -24.74
C LYS A 591 -13.69 -8.37 -24.17
N ASN A 592 -14.24 -9.50 -23.72
CA ASN A 592 -15.61 -9.56 -23.21
C ASN A 592 -15.79 -8.71 -21.94
N PHE A 593 -14.74 -8.55 -21.13
CA PHE A 593 -14.68 -7.59 -20.03
C PHE A 593 -14.71 -6.14 -20.53
N THR A 594 -13.93 -5.82 -21.58
CA THR A 594 -13.91 -4.49 -22.20
C THR A 594 -15.30 -4.10 -22.72
N ASP A 595 -15.96 -5.00 -23.45
CA ASP A 595 -17.31 -4.77 -23.98
C ASP A 595 -18.31 -4.56 -22.82
N ALA A 596 -18.28 -5.41 -21.79
CA ALA A 596 -19.17 -5.32 -20.63
C ALA A 596 -18.94 -4.04 -19.80
N ALA A 597 -17.70 -3.59 -19.63
CA ALA A 597 -17.38 -2.35 -18.92
C ALA A 597 -17.86 -1.10 -19.68
N ILE A 598 -17.76 -1.09 -21.01
CA ILE A 598 -18.31 -0.02 -21.86
C ILE A 598 -19.84 0.02 -21.76
N ASP A 599 -20.51 -1.13 -21.90
CA ASP A 599 -21.97 -1.21 -21.80
C ASP A 599 -22.49 -0.92 -20.39
N PHE A 600 -21.74 -1.26 -19.34
CA PHE A 600 -22.06 -0.89 -17.96
C PHE A 600 -22.06 0.63 -17.79
N HIS A 601 -21.01 1.34 -18.20
CA HIS A 601 -20.96 2.79 -18.13
C HIS A 601 -22.03 3.49 -18.97
N ARG A 602 -22.38 2.91 -20.12
CA ARG A 602 -23.50 3.39 -20.94
C ARG A 602 -24.85 3.31 -20.21
N ARG A 603 -25.07 2.30 -19.36
CA ARG A 603 -26.26 2.20 -18.49
C ARG A 603 -26.14 3.08 -17.25
N LEU A 604 -24.94 3.22 -16.67
CA LEU A 604 -24.66 4.06 -15.51
C LEU A 604 -25.00 5.54 -15.79
N GLN A 605 -24.68 6.04 -16.98
CA GLN A 605 -25.05 7.39 -17.46
C GLN A 605 -26.57 7.59 -17.62
N GLN A 606 -27.37 6.53 -17.55
CA GLN A 606 -28.83 6.54 -17.73
C GLN A 606 -29.57 6.20 -16.41
N VAL A 607 -28.86 6.02 -15.30
CA VAL A 607 -29.48 5.70 -14.00
C VAL A 607 -30.20 6.92 -13.44
N ASP A 608 -31.44 6.76 -13.00
CA ASP A 608 -32.15 7.82 -12.28
C ASP A 608 -31.53 7.99 -10.89
N ILE A 609 -30.77 9.07 -10.70
CA ILE A 609 -30.13 9.41 -9.42
C ILE A 609 -31.12 9.67 -8.28
N ASN A 610 -32.39 9.91 -8.60
CA ASN A 610 -33.47 10.11 -7.63
C ASN A 610 -34.08 8.78 -7.17
N ASN A 611 -33.82 7.67 -7.85
CA ASN A 611 -34.23 6.32 -7.46
C ASN A 611 -33.12 5.66 -6.61
N PRO A 612 -33.27 5.56 -5.27
CA PRO A 612 -32.19 5.08 -4.42
C PRO A 612 -31.83 3.62 -4.67
N ILE A 613 -32.77 2.81 -5.16
CA ILE A 613 -32.56 1.39 -5.46
C ILE A 613 -31.76 1.24 -6.75
N ALA A 614 -32.05 2.02 -7.80
CA ALA A 614 -31.29 2.01 -9.04
C ALA A 614 -29.83 2.43 -8.80
N VAL A 615 -29.62 3.55 -8.09
CA VAL A 615 -28.28 4.01 -7.66
C VAL A 615 -27.57 2.96 -6.81
N ARG A 616 -28.27 2.31 -5.87
CA ARG A 616 -27.68 1.28 -5.01
C ARG A 616 -27.26 0.03 -5.79
N SER A 617 -28.07 -0.45 -6.73
CA SER A 617 -27.71 -1.58 -7.59
C SER A 617 -26.46 -1.28 -8.42
N SER A 618 -26.37 -0.09 -9.03
CA SER A 618 -25.17 0.33 -9.77
C SER A 618 -23.94 0.50 -8.85
N ASN A 619 -24.10 1.07 -7.66
CA ASN A 619 -23.03 1.18 -6.66
C ASN A 619 -22.54 -0.20 -6.19
N ASP A 620 -23.44 -1.16 -5.99
CA ASP A 620 -23.06 -2.50 -5.60
C ASP A 620 -22.36 -3.25 -6.76
N GLN A 621 -22.76 -3.07 -8.02
CA GLN A 621 -21.98 -3.57 -9.18
C GLN A 621 -20.56 -2.96 -9.24
N LEU A 622 -20.42 -1.66 -8.99
CA LEU A 622 -19.12 -0.97 -8.91
C LEU A 622 -18.25 -1.48 -7.75
N MET A 623 -18.84 -1.66 -6.56
CA MET A 623 -18.13 -2.12 -5.35
C MET A 623 -17.71 -3.59 -5.42
N PHE A 624 -18.59 -4.46 -5.93
CA PHE A 624 -18.34 -5.90 -6.00
C PHE A 624 -17.47 -6.33 -7.19
N LEU A 625 -17.19 -5.44 -8.15
CA LEU A 625 -16.30 -5.73 -9.28
C LEU A 625 -14.91 -6.20 -8.82
N GLU A 626 -14.31 -5.53 -7.85
CA GLU A 626 -12.98 -5.93 -7.32
C GLU A 626 -13.04 -7.29 -6.60
N ARG A 627 -14.19 -7.64 -5.98
CA ARG A 627 -14.40 -8.98 -5.38
C ARG A 627 -14.46 -10.08 -6.44
N ALA A 628 -14.91 -9.77 -7.65
CA ALA A 628 -15.01 -10.76 -8.73
C ALA A 628 -13.63 -11.27 -9.22
N PHE A 629 -12.53 -10.61 -8.81
CA PHE A 629 -11.17 -11.04 -9.09
C PHE A 629 -10.52 -11.89 -7.98
N ILE A 630 -11.27 -12.28 -6.94
CA ILE A 630 -10.82 -13.12 -5.82
C ILE A 630 -11.16 -14.60 -6.05
N ASP A 631 -10.14 -15.45 -6.21
CA ASP A 631 -10.29 -16.90 -6.15
C ASP A 631 -10.21 -17.36 -4.67
N PRO A 632 -11.25 -18.01 -4.11
CA PRO A 632 -11.23 -18.47 -2.73
C PRO A 632 -10.17 -19.55 -2.43
N LEU A 633 -9.64 -20.25 -3.44
CA LEU A 633 -8.55 -21.23 -3.29
C LEU A 633 -7.17 -20.56 -3.13
N GLY A 634 -7.02 -19.34 -3.64
CA GLY A 634 -5.76 -18.60 -3.66
C GLY A 634 -4.72 -19.12 -4.65
N LEU A 635 -3.59 -18.43 -4.71
CA LEU A 635 -2.47 -18.75 -5.58
C LEU A 635 -1.71 -19.99 -5.09
N PRO A 636 -0.97 -20.71 -5.98
CA PRO A 636 -0.21 -21.90 -5.61
C PRO A 636 0.69 -21.68 -4.39
N GLY A 637 0.50 -22.50 -3.35
CA GLY A 637 1.23 -22.42 -2.08
C GLY A 637 0.96 -21.17 -1.23
N ARG A 638 0.02 -20.31 -1.60
CA ARG A 638 -0.25 -19.00 -0.97
C ARG A 638 -1.77 -18.73 -0.87
N PRO A 639 -2.52 -19.49 -0.04
CA PRO A 639 -3.99 -19.50 -0.01
C PRO A 639 -4.64 -18.19 0.48
N PHE A 640 -3.85 -17.22 0.92
CA PHE A 640 -4.30 -15.89 1.35
C PHE A 640 -4.06 -14.80 0.29
N TYR A 641 -3.18 -15.02 -0.69
CA TYR A 641 -3.15 -14.22 -1.91
C TYR A 641 -4.14 -14.81 -2.90
N ARG A 642 -5.27 -14.12 -3.07
CA ARG A 642 -6.46 -14.61 -3.77
C ARG A 642 -6.82 -13.79 -4.99
N HIS A 643 -6.31 -12.57 -5.08
CA HIS A 643 -6.50 -11.73 -6.24
C HIS A 643 -5.74 -12.30 -7.44
N ILE A 644 -6.47 -12.60 -8.52
CA ILE A 644 -5.94 -13.28 -9.71
C ILE A 644 -5.27 -12.31 -10.69
N ILE A 645 -5.64 -11.03 -10.65
CA ILE A 645 -5.08 -10.00 -11.54
C ILE A 645 -3.79 -9.44 -10.96
N PHE A 646 -3.72 -9.21 -9.65
CA PHE A 646 -2.56 -8.67 -8.95
C PHE A 646 -2.19 -9.58 -7.76
N ALA A 647 -0.90 -9.78 -7.51
CA ALA A 647 -0.43 -10.23 -6.20
C ALA A 647 1.07 -9.91 -6.02
N PRO A 648 1.61 -9.98 -4.79
CA PRO A 648 3.04 -9.98 -4.56
C PRO A 648 3.73 -11.13 -5.32
N SER A 649 4.84 -10.86 -6.00
CA SER A 649 5.64 -11.92 -6.67
C SER A 649 6.12 -12.96 -5.66
N SER A 650 6.13 -14.25 -6.02
CA SER A 650 6.70 -15.30 -5.15
C SER A 650 8.22 -15.14 -4.91
N HIS A 651 8.87 -14.31 -5.74
CA HIS A 651 10.30 -13.96 -5.70
C HIS A 651 10.57 -12.57 -5.11
N ASN A 652 9.59 -11.65 -5.12
CA ASN A 652 9.71 -10.31 -4.54
C ASN A 652 8.36 -9.76 -4.04
N LYS A 653 8.13 -9.74 -2.72
CA LYS A 653 6.86 -9.25 -2.17
C LYS A 653 6.59 -7.76 -2.44
N TYR A 654 7.62 -6.92 -2.54
CA TYR A 654 7.43 -5.48 -2.77
C TYR A 654 6.93 -5.16 -4.20
N ALA A 655 7.04 -6.09 -5.15
CA ALA A 655 6.53 -5.95 -6.50
C ALA A 655 5.11 -6.55 -6.62
N GLY A 656 4.12 -5.73 -6.97
CA GLY A 656 2.81 -6.18 -7.41
C GLY A 656 2.87 -6.66 -8.86
N GLU A 657 2.92 -7.98 -9.07
CA GLU A 657 2.92 -8.59 -10.40
C GLU A 657 1.50 -8.76 -10.94
N SER A 658 1.38 -8.66 -12.26
CA SER A 658 0.10 -8.82 -12.96
C SER A 658 -0.02 -10.21 -13.59
N PHE A 659 -1.15 -10.89 -13.37
CA PHE A 659 -1.34 -12.33 -13.60
C PHE A 659 -0.28 -13.20 -12.89
N PRO A 660 -0.09 -13.02 -11.57
CA PRO A 660 0.99 -13.65 -10.78
C PRO A 660 1.03 -15.17 -10.89
N GLY A 661 -0.12 -15.85 -10.97
CA GLY A 661 -0.18 -17.30 -11.16
C GLY A 661 0.47 -17.77 -12.46
N ILE A 662 0.26 -17.06 -13.57
CA ILE A 662 0.89 -17.37 -14.86
C ILE A 662 2.39 -17.01 -14.82
N TYR A 663 2.74 -15.89 -14.20
CA TYR A 663 4.13 -15.44 -14.05
C TYR A 663 4.97 -16.46 -13.26
N ASP A 664 4.53 -16.83 -12.06
CA ASP A 664 5.25 -17.76 -11.18
C ASP A 664 5.31 -19.18 -11.78
N ALA A 665 4.34 -19.58 -12.61
CA ALA A 665 4.36 -20.85 -13.35
C ALA A 665 5.41 -20.86 -14.48
N MET A 666 5.61 -19.73 -15.17
CA MET A 666 6.64 -19.58 -16.21
C MET A 666 8.05 -19.27 -15.65
N PHE A 667 8.17 -18.87 -14.38
CA PHE A 667 9.47 -18.49 -13.81
C PHE A 667 10.44 -19.68 -13.75
N ASP A 668 11.64 -19.51 -14.33
CA ASP A 668 12.69 -20.54 -14.47
C ASP A 668 12.18 -21.84 -15.14
N ILE A 669 11.18 -21.74 -16.04
CA ILE A 669 10.48 -22.93 -16.58
C ILE A 669 11.40 -23.90 -17.33
N GLY A 670 12.42 -23.40 -18.04
CA GLY A 670 13.40 -24.24 -18.73
C GLY A 670 14.23 -25.15 -17.82
N ASN A 671 14.33 -24.85 -16.52
CA ASN A 671 15.08 -25.65 -15.53
C ASN A 671 14.19 -26.55 -14.66
N LYS A 672 12.89 -26.68 -14.97
CA LYS A 672 11.99 -27.60 -14.25
C LYS A 672 12.23 -29.04 -14.71
N ALA A 673 12.44 -29.96 -13.76
CA ALA A 673 12.72 -31.36 -14.03
C ALA A 673 11.59 -32.12 -14.76
N ASP A 674 10.33 -31.72 -14.55
CA ASP A 674 9.17 -32.25 -15.29
C ASP A 674 8.56 -31.12 -16.14
N GLN A 675 9.07 -30.98 -17.37
CA GLN A 675 8.58 -29.98 -18.33
C GLN A 675 7.09 -30.12 -18.60
N ARG A 676 6.57 -31.35 -18.71
CA ARG A 676 5.16 -31.58 -19.01
C ARG A 676 4.27 -31.03 -17.90
N LYS A 677 4.56 -31.35 -16.63
CA LYS A 677 3.81 -30.79 -15.49
C LYS A 677 3.96 -29.28 -15.36
N ALA A 678 5.13 -28.72 -15.67
CA ALA A 678 5.35 -27.27 -15.66
C ALA A 678 4.45 -26.55 -16.68
N TRP A 679 4.38 -27.04 -17.91
CA TRP A 679 3.50 -26.45 -18.94
C TRP A 679 2.01 -26.78 -18.72
N GLU A 680 1.67 -27.90 -18.09
CA GLU A 680 0.30 -28.18 -17.62
C GLU A 680 -0.14 -27.18 -16.53
N GLU A 681 0.74 -26.76 -15.61
CA GLU A 681 0.45 -25.69 -14.64
C GLU A 681 0.29 -24.32 -15.30
N VAL A 682 1.14 -23.96 -16.28
CA VAL A 682 0.95 -22.72 -17.06
C VAL A 682 -0.43 -22.69 -17.74
N LYS A 683 -0.86 -23.80 -18.35
CA LYS A 683 -2.21 -23.93 -18.95
C LYS A 683 -3.31 -23.79 -17.91
N ARG A 684 -3.15 -24.37 -16.71
CA ARG A 684 -4.11 -24.22 -15.60
C ARG A 684 -4.24 -22.76 -15.17
N GLN A 685 -3.12 -22.05 -15.02
CA GLN A 685 -3.11 -20.65 -14.59
C GLN A 685 -3.71 -19.71 -15.64
N ILE A 686 -3.45 -19.93 -16.94
CA ILE A 686 -4.13 -19.20 -18.02
C ILE A 686 -5.65 -19.46 -17.97
N SER A 687 -6.08 -20.69 -17.73
CA SER A 687 -7.50 -21.04 -17.63
C SER A 687 -8.19 -20.38 -16.42
N ILE A 688 -7.51 -20.28 -15.27
CA ILE A 688 -8.02 -19.59 -14.08
C ILE A 688 -8.15 -18.09 -14.37
N ALA A 689 -7.09 -17.45 -14.88
CA ALA A 689 -7.12 -16.03 -15.23
C ALA A 689 -8.23 -15.69 -16.25
N ALA A 690 -8.39 -16.52 -17.29
CA ALA A 690 -9.46 -16.35 -18.28
C ALA A 690 -10.85 -16.52 -17.65
N PHE A 691 -11.06 -17.54 -16.81
CA PHE A 691 -12.31 -17.74 -16.09
C PHE A 691 -12.65 -16.56 -15.19
N THR A 692 -11.70 -16.10 -14.35
CA THR A 692 -11.93 -15.01 -13.39
C THR A 692 -12.24 -13.69 -14.09
N VAL A 693 -11.50 -13.33 -15.15
CA VAL A 693 -11.81 -12.13 -15.96
C VAL A 693 -13.18 -12.26 -16.64
N GLN A 694 -13.55 -13.44 -17.13
CA GLN A 694 -14.86 -13.67 -17.74
C GLN A 694 -16.01 -13.66 -16.71
N ALA A 695 -15.77 -14.07 -15.46
CA ALA A 695 -16.71 -13.98 -14.36
C ALA A 695 -16.93 -12.52 -13.92
N ALA A 696 -15.86 -11.73 -13.79
CA ALA A 696 -15.94 -10.30 -13.51
C ALA A 696 -16.63 -9.50 -14.64
N ALA A 697 -16.43 -9.89 -15.91
CA ALA A 697 -17.22 -9.38 -17.02
C ALA A 697 -18.72 -9.73 -16.91
N GLY A 698 -19.06 -10.80 -16.18
CA GLY A 698 -20.42 -11.20 -15.86
C GLY A 698 -21.09 -10.28 -14.85
N THR A 699 -20.37 -9.80 -13.82
CA THR A 699 -20.95 -8.94 -12.77
C THR A 699 -21.29 -7.53 -13.24
N LEU A 700 -20.81 -7.12 -14.43
CA LEU A 700 -21.12 -5.83 -15.08
C LEU A 700 -22.27 -5.90 -16.11
N LYS A 701 -22.84 -7.09 -16.34
CA LYS A 701 -24.03 -7.26 -17.19
C LYS A 701 -25.27 -6.65 -16.53
N ASP A 702 -26.36 -6.59 -17.28
CA ASP A 702 -27.62 -6.10 -16.73
C ASP A 702 -28.19 -7.06 -15.69
N LEU A 703 -28.81 -6.50 -14.65
CA LEU A 703 -29.46 -7.27 -13.60
C LEU A 703 -30.93 -7.48 -13.98
N ALA A 704 -31.34 -8.74 -14.07
CA ALA A 704 -32.68 -9.17 -14.45
C ALA A 704 -33.67 -9.21 -13.27
#